data_AF-T0GCP0-F1
#
_entry.id   AF-T0GCP0-F1
#
_cell.length_a   1.000
_cell.length_b   1.000
_cell.length_c   1.000
_cell.angle_alpha   90.00
_cell.angle_beta   90.00
_cell.angle_gamma   90.00
#
_symmetry.space_group_name_H-M   'P 1'
#
loop_
_entity.id
_entity.type
_entity.pdbx_description
1 polymer ?
#
loop_
_entity_poly.entity_id
_entity_poly.type
_entity_poly.pdbx_seq_one_letter_code
_entity_poly.pdbx_strand_id
1 'polypeptide(L)'
;MNVFFIIFSIFILFQGNTYASPSQSAIFEMSGSEDEVVSLEGNWQFVYGSFVDPKQAADFTSWGTLSIPESWQGKTVGNKILPREGIATLRLVLHFSPNSLGKDYQLFLPDFASAYRLYIDGKLTYSSGLPSAEAKQEIPRLKPTYISIRPNSHSVEILLQGSNWVNNFGGFWQVPKIGSASAMELEKTFVQSREAFLFGGLLLIGLYHIGLFLFRRKELSILYFAIFCFLLSLRIILVGNRLLLDILPEFAWDSLFRLEFFSFYTAVPIFLLFLHSLFPLNTHRSIVIGSIVLSGIYNISLLFPVSFFTKIIDPFQIITAFCIVYTIVAAGIAAYRKQEDAILFLGGFIAFGITVGADLIWDRLNIRGANLSPYGLLLFTLCQSLVLSRRIARAFRKSEELTENLQISNNALNILKDNLEALVLEKTSELNRSLDHIRKDLLVAQSIQKKLFPENSEAFREIRYSVKYLPKDEVGGDFYDLFEISPGIFRVFLADATGHGVQAALVTMAIKAEYEGIKYGAKDPAFCLYLLDDKFQRKFSSLGTIFSSFIVDIYAKEDRIVYASAGHPDQILLVSSELSPLRRTGPIIGLRNNKGYENAERSFRSGDRLFLFSDGVFEQFNSQREAWGERRLQLRLKELSKEPIETIPDIVLQDIEAWLGQTLPQDDISLIAVERV
;
A
#
# COMPACT_ATOMS: atom_id res chain seq x y z
N MET A 1 20.72 -31.04 8.47
CA MET A 1 21.16 -31.40 9.83
C MET A 1 22.37 -32.34 9.80
N ASN A 2 22.36 -33.41 9.00
CA ASN A 2 23.47 -34.39 8.96
C ASN A 2 24.82 -33.83 8.43
N VAL A 3 24.81 -32.96 7.41
CA VAL A 3 26.06 -32.32 6.91
C VAL A 3 26.69 -31.38 7.94
N PHE A 4 25.86 -30.73 8.77
CA PHE A 4 26.32 -29.80 9.80
C PHE A 4 27.01 -30.53 10.96
N PHE A 5 26.48 -31.68 11.37
CA PHE A 5 27.12 -32.55 12.36
C PHE A 5 28.46 -33.10 11.84
N ILE A 6 28.55 -33.45 10.56
CA ILE A 6 29.78 -33.98 9.95
C ILE A 6 30.88 -32.89 9.91
N ILE A 7 30.56 -31.66 9.51
CA ILE A 7 31.54 -30.55 9.52
C ILE A 7 31.97 -30.23 10.96
N PHE A 8 31.02 -30.17 11.90
CA PHE A 8 31.31 -29.92 13.33
C PHE A 8 32.19 -31.02 13.94
N SER A 9 31.94 -32.29 13.61
CA SER A 9 32.73 -33.44 14.06
C SER A 9 34.13 -33.49 13.44
N ILE A 10 34.28 -33.10 12.17
CA ILE A 10 35.60 -33.05 11.49
C ILE A 10 36.49 -31.99 12.14
N PHE A 11 35.96 -30.84 12.58
CA PHE A 11 36.75 -29.79 13.23
C PHE A 11 37.16 -30.12 14.67
N ILE A 12 36.34 -30.88 15.41
CA ILE A 12 36.67 -31.34 16.77
C ILE A 12 37.78 -32.41 16.77
N LEU A 13 37.88 -33.21 15.69
CA LEU A 13 38.86 -34.30 15.57
C LEU A 13 40.32 -33.84 15.37
N PHE A 14 40.58 -32.54 15.14
CA PHE A 14 41.92 -32.02 14.82
C PHE A 14 42.67 -31.35 15.99
N GLN A 15 42.19 -31.41 17.24
CA GLN A 15 42.86 -30.74 18.36
C GLN A 15 43.17 -31.70 19.52
N GLY A 16 44.35 -32.30 19.45
CA GLY A 16 44.98 -32.99 20.57
C GLY A 16 46.36 -32.38 20.82
N ASN A 17 46.42 -31.28 21.58
CA ASN A 17 47.68 -30.82 22.16
C ASN A 17 47.65 -31.08 23.67
N THR A 18 48.69 -31.77 24.13
CA THR A 18 49.05 -31.90 25.54
C THR A 18 49.64 -30.59 26.04
N TYR A 19 49.24 -30.18 27.24
CA TYR A 19 49.76 -28.99 27.93
C TYR A 19 50.14 -29.40 29.35
N ALA A 20 51.16 -28.74 29.94
CA ALA A 20 51.60 -28.99 31.30
C ALA A 20 50.57 -28.57 32.36
N SER A 21 50.69 -29.12 33.58
CA SER A 21 49.82 -28.82 34.73
C SER A 21 50.18 -27.47 35.39
N PRO A 22 49.19 -26.73 35.94
CA PRO A 22 49.45 -25.48 36.67
C PRO A 22 50.37 -25.70 37.88
N SER A 23 51.41 -24.88 38.01
CA SER A 23 52.36 -24.90 39.15
C SER A 23 51.84 -24.04 40.31
N GLN A 24 51.94 -24.55 41.54
CA GLN A 24 51.61 -23.80 42.76
C GLN A 24 52.72 -22.84 43.22
N SER A 25 53.90 -22.85 42.57
CA SER A 25 55.07 -22.07 42.98
C SER A 25 55.54 -21.12 41.86
N ALA A 26 56.20 -20.02 42.22
CA ALA A 26 56.83 -19.08 41.27
C ALA A 26 58.08 -19.66 40.55
N ILE A 27 58.26 -20.97 40.68
CA ILE A 27 59.27 -21.78 40.03
C ILE A 27 58.54 -22.75 39.09
N PHE A 28 58.89 -22.71 37.81
CA PHE A 28 58.26 -23.56 36.79
C PHE A 28 59.29 -24.55 36.23
N GLU A 29 59.03 -25.85 36.38
CA GLU A 29 59.88 -26.90 35.80
C GLU A 29 59.50 -27.14 34.34
N MET A 30 60.48 -27.04 33.44
CA MET A 30 60.30 -27.33 32.02
C MET A 30 60.59 -28.81 31.77
N SER A 31 59.54 -29.60 31.52
CA SER A 31 59.68 -30.97 31.01
C SER A 31 60.21 -30.94 29.57
N GLY A 32 61.25 -31.72 29.29
CA GLY A 32 62.01 -31.66 28.05
C GLY A 32 61.34 -32.29 26.80
N SER A 33 60.01 -32.29 26.69
CA SER A 33 59.33 -32.65 25.43
C SER A 33 59.57 -31.54 24.40
N GLU A 34 60.21 -31.85 23.27
CA GLU A 34 60.56 -30.86 22.24
C GLU A 34 59.34 -30.26 21.53
N ASP A 35 58.18 -30.91 21.61
CA ASP A 35 56.96 -30.54 20.88
C ASP A 35 55.90 -29.82 21.74
N GLU A 36 56.18 -29.53 23.02
CA GLU A 36 55.16 -29.03 23.93
C GLU A 36 55.26 -27.52 24.18
N VAL A 37 54.13 -26.83 24.03
CA VAL A 37 53.95 -25.44 24.48
C VAL A 37 53.44 -25.47 25.91
N VAL A 38 54.14 -24.80 26.80
CA VAL A 38 53.83 -24.72 28.24
C VAL A 38 53.15 -23.38 28.53
N SER A 39 51.99 -23.42 29.16
CA SER A 39 51.31 -22.21 29.66
C SER A 39 51.87 -21.84 31.03
N LEU A 40 52.27 -20.58 31.21
CA LEU A 40 52.87 -20.06 32.45
C LEU A 40 51.80 -19.53 33.41
N GLU A 41 50.72 -20.30 33.59
CA GLU A 41 49.65 -20.02 34.53
C GLU A 41 50.07 -20.34 35.97
N GLY A 42 49.50 -19.60 36.93
CA GLY A 42 49.74 -19.82 38.35
C GLY A 42 50.37 -18.61 39.06
N ASN A 43 50.97 -18.86 40.22
CA ASN A 43 51.41 -17.81 41.13
C ASN A 43 52.77 -17.24 40.72
N TRP A 44 52.77 -16.01 40.22
CA TRP A 44 53.98 -15.21 39.99
C TRP A 44 54.31 -14.39 41.22
N GLN A 45 55.61 -14.17 41.46
CA GLN A 45 56.04 -13.21 42.46
C GLN A 45 55.67 -11.80 42.00
N PHE A 46 55.10 -11.00 42.90
CA PHE A 46 54.46 -9.74 42.55
C PHE A 46 54.71 -8.65 43.59
N VAL A 47 55.03 -7.45 43.12
CA VAL A 47 55.15 -6.23 43.94
C VAL A 47 54.40 -5.11 43.25
N TYR A 48 53.44 -4.50 43.96
CA TYR A 48 52.74 -3.31 43.50
C TYR A 48 53.46 -2.03 43.96
N GLY A 49 53.44 -0.99 43.12
CA GLY A 49 53.92 0.35 43.44
C GLY A 49 55.44 0.54 43.36
N SER A 50 56.19 -0.46 42.90
CA SER A 50 57.65 -0.37 42.76
C SER A 50 58.15 -1.08 41.51
N PHE A 51 59.16 -0.48 40.86
CA PHE A 51 60.00 -1.13 39.86
C PHE A 51 61.24 -1.68 40.56
N VAL A 52 61.25 -2.99 40.85
CA VAL A 52 62.38 -3.65 41.51
C VAL A 52 63.58 -3.67 40.56
N ASP A 53 64.75 -3.24 41.05
CA ASP A 53 66.00 -3.27 40.25
C ASP A 53 66.27 -4.72 39.78
N PRO A 54 66.39 -4.97 38.47
CA PRO A 54 66.66 -6.29 37.93
C PRO A 54 67.93 -6.96 38.50
N LYS A 55 68.92 -6.18 38.95
CA LYS A 55 70.14 -6.73 39.56
C LYS A 55 69.97 -7.17 41.01
N GLN A 56 68.93 -6.69 41.69
CA GLN A 56 68.65 -6.96 43.10
C GLN A 56 67.39 -7.83 43.27
N ALA A 57 66.78 -8.28 42.17
CA ALA A 57 65.52 -9.02 42.18
C ALA A 57 65.62 -10.35 42.94
N ALA A 58 66.77 -11.03 42.87
CA ALA A 58 67.04 -12.28 43.59
C ALA A 58 67.10 -12.11 45.12
N ASP A 59 67.61 -10.96 45.59
CA ASP A 59 67.77 -10.64 47.01
C ASP A 59 66.56 -9.89 47.60
N PHE A 60 65.57 -9.58 46.77
CA PHE A 60 64.36 -8.88 47.20
C PHE A 60 63.47 -9.81 48.02
N THR A 61 63.16 -9.44 49.27
CA THR A 61 62.48 -10.32 50.25
C THR A 61 60.98 -10.05 50.41
N SER A 62 60.46 -8.95 49.86
CA SER A 62 59.07 -8.50 50.08
C SER A 62 58.14 -8.86 48.92
N TRP A 63 58.30 -10.04 48.32
CA TRP A 63 57.43 -10.49 47.23
C TRP A 63 56.05 -10.91 47.75
N GLY A 64 55.00 -10.36 47.16
CA GLY A 64 53.65 -10.93 47.21
C GLY A 64 53.44 -11.95 46.09
N THR A 65 52.20 -12.42 45.91
CA THR A 65 51.83 -13.35 44.83
C THR A 65 50.65 -12.85 44.01
N LEU A 66 50.77 -12.94 42.68
CA LEU A 66 49.69 -12.71 41.73
C LEU A 66 49.49 -13.98 40.92
N SER A 67 48.27 -14.53 40.91
CA SER A 67 47.95 -15.67 40.06
C SER A 67 47.69 -15.12 38.66
N ILE A 68 48.46 -15.51 37.64
CA ILE A 68 48.23 -15.07 36.26
C ILE A 68 47.22 -16.02 35.60
N PRO A 69 46.16 -15.50 34.93
CA PRO A 69 45.97 -14.14 34.44
C PRO A 69 45.04 -13.25 35.31
N GLU A 70 45.03 -13.36 36.64
CA GLU A 70 44.27 -12.40 37.47
C GLU A 70 44.85 -10.99 37.39
N SER A 71 43.98 -9.99 37.55
CA SER A 71 44.42 -8.61 37.70
C SER A 71 44.96 -8.36 39.11
N TRP A 72 45.91 -7.43 39.25
CA TRP A 72 46.22 -6.86 40.56
C TRP A 72 45.08 -5.99 41.11
N GLN A 73 44.18 -5.48 40.26
CA GLN A 73 43.04 -4.68 40.69
C GLN A 73 42.16 -5.49 41.67
N GLY A 74 41.78 -4.87 42.78
CA GLY A 74 40.88 -5.51 43.74
C GLY A 74 41.57 -6.47 44.70
N LYS A 75 42.85 -6.83 44.47
CA LYS A 75 43.63 -7.58 45.47
C LYS A 75 43.86 -6.72 46.70
N THR A 76 43.83 -7.38 47.86
CA THR A 76 44.11 -6.74 49.15
C THR A 76 45.55 -7.00 49.53
N VAL A 77 46.35 -5.94 49.68
CA VAL A 77 47.73 -6.01 50.18
C VAL A 77 47.80 -5.18 51.47
N GLY A 78 47.97 -5.85 52.60
CA GLY A 78 47.78 -5.24 53.92
C GLY A 78 46.32 -4.81 54.13
N ASN A 79 46.07 -3.53 54.43
CA ASN A 79 44.73 -2.95 54.59
C ASN A 79 44.24 -2.16 53.37
N LYS A 80 44.92 -2.25 52.22
CA LYS A 80 44.57 -1.49 51.00
C LYS A 80 44.13 -2.41 49.88
N ILE A 81 43.02 -2.05 49.25
CA ILE A 81 42.58 -2.65 47.98
C ILE A 81 43.36 -1.96 46.87
N LEU A 82 44.08 -2.73 46.06
CA LEU A 82 44.89 -2.21 44.98
C LEU A 82 44.00 -1.61 43.88
N PRO A 83 44.29 -0.39 43.42
CA PRO A 83 43.60 0.18 42.27
C PRO A 83 44.04 -0.50 40.98
N ARG A 84 43.28 -0.30 39.91
CA ARG A 84 43.63 -0.80 38.56
C ARG A 84 44.85 -0.10 37.97
N GLU A 85 45.01 1.17 38.31
CA GLU A 85 46.07 2.04 37.84
C GLU A 85 47.32 1.86 38.70
N GLY A 86 48.51 2.07 38.13
CA GLY A 86 49.77 2.04 38.88
C GLY A 86 50.86 1.23 38.19
N ILE A 87 51.90 0.94 38.96
CA ILE A 87 53.05 0.16 38.49
C ILE A 87 53.18 -1.13 39.28
N ALA A 88 53.75 -2.15 38.65
CA ALA A 88 54.02 -3.40 39.29
C ALA A 88 55.29 -4.05 38.72
N THR A 89 55.93 -4.87 39.56
CA THR A 89 56.97 -5.80 39.12
C THR A 89 56.48 -7.23 39.31
N LEU A 90 56.59 -8.04 38.26
CA LEU A 90 56.27 -9.46 38.23
C LEU A 90 57.54 -10.26 38.00
N ARG A 91 57.73 -11.35 38.75
CA ARG A 91 58.90 -12.22 38.66
C ARG A 91 58.47 -13.69 38.57
N LEU A 92 59.13 -14.42 37.69
CA LEU A 92 58.99 -15.86 37.52
C LEU A 92 60.37 -16.48 37.27
N VAL A 93 60.67 -17.62 37.90
CA VAL A 93 61.91 -18.36 37.65
C VAL A 93 61.59 -19.65 36.91
N LEU A 94 62.22 -19.86 35.77
CA LEU A 94 62.06 -21.05 34.95
C LEU A 94 63.24 -22.01 35.15
N HIS A 95 62.96 -23.28 35.41
CA HIS A 95 63.96 -24.33 35.55
C HIS A 95 64.00 -25.22 34.32
N PHE A 96 65.12 -25.20 33.62
CA PHE A 96 65.34 -25.95 32.39
C PHE A 96 66.12 -27.23 32.67
N SER A 97 65.67 -28.36 32.11
CA SER A 97 66.43 -29.61 32.19
C SER A 97 67.82 -29.47 31.54
N PRO A 98 68.84 -30.27 31.94
CA PRO A 98 70.16 -30.22 31.30
C PRO A 98 70.13 -30.41 29.78
N ASN A 99 69.18 -31.20 29.27
CA ASN A 99 68.99 -31.45 27.84
C ASN A 99 68.38 -30.26 27.07
N SER A 100 67.84 -29.28 27.80
CA SER A 100 67.24 -28.06 27.25
C SER A 100 68.24 -26.91 27.11
N LEU A 101 69.42 -27.01 27.74
CA LEU A 101 70.43 -25.95 27.72
C LEU A 101 71.02 -25.76 26.31
N GLY A 102 71.17 -24.51 25.89
CA GLY A 102 71.72 -24.15 24.59
C GLY A 102 70.79 -24.37 23.39
N LYS A 103 69.56 -24.87 23.60
CA LYS A 103 68.49 -24.94 22.58
C LYS A 103 67.71 -23.63 22.50
N ASP A 104 67.08 -23.37 21.36
CA ASP A 104 66.28 -22.16 21.17
C ASP A 104 64.83 -22.39 21.64
N TYR A 105 64.41 -21.58 22.60
CA TYR A 105 63.04 -21.47 23.08
C TYR A 105 62.44 -20.13 22.66
N GLN A 106 61.11 -20.05 22.65
CA GLN A 106 60.39 -18.80 22.47
C GLN A 106 59.41 -18.59 23.63
N LEU A 107 59.44 -17.40 24.21
CA LEU A 107 58.48 -16.90 25.19
C LEU A 107 57.46 -16.01 24.47
N PHE A 108 56.20 -16.44 24.47
CA PHE A 108 55.07 -15.62 24.06
C PHE A 108 54.58 -14.78 25.25
N LEU A 109 54.64 -13.46 25.08
CA LEU A 109 54.03 -12.49 25.99
C LEU A 109 52.77 -11.91 25.33
N PRO A 110 51.58 -12.14 25.90
CA PRO A 110 50.34 -11.57 25.39
C PRO A 110 50.22 -10.09 25.75
N ASP A 111 49.06 -9.49 25.44
CA ASP A 111 48.73 -8.13 25.83
C ASP A 111 48.86 -7.93 27.35
N PHE A 112 49.81 -7.06 27.72
CA PHE A 112 49.93 -6.51 29.05
C PHE A 112 49.11 -5.22 29.15
N ALA A 113 48.61 -4.94 30.35
CA ALA A 113 47.69 -3.84 30.65
C ALA A 113 47.98 -2.51 29.94
N SER A 114 49.22 -2.02 29.86
CA SER A 114 49.51 -0.78 29.13
C SER A 114 50.90 -0.75 28.51
N ALA A 115 51.94 -0.83 29.35
CA ALA A 115 53.33 -0.88 28.93
C ALA A 115 54.16 -1.75 29.87
N TYR A 116 55.23 -2.37 29.36
CA TYR A 116 56.13 -3.16 30.20
C TYR A 116 57.56 -3.23 29.64
N ARG A 117 58.52 -3.51 30.54
CA ARG A 117 59.89 -3.92 30.22
C ARG A 117 60.09 -5.35 30.68
N LEU A 118 60.70 -6.17 29.82
CA LEU A 118 61.12 -7.52 30.13
C LEU A 118 62.63 -7.56 30.33
N TYR A 119 63.03 -8.12 31.47
CA TYR A 119 64.39 -8.48 31.78
C TYR A 119 64.49 -10.01 31.85
N ILE A 120 65.55 -10.55 31.26
CA ILE A 120 65.92 -11.96 31.36
C ILE A 120 67.31 -12.00 32.00
N ASP A 121 67.43 -12.70 33.13
CA ASP A 121 68.66 -12.77 33.94
C ASP A 121 69.28 -11.38 34.20
N GLY A 122 68.42 -10.41 34.58
CA GLY A 122 68.81 -9.03 34.85
C GLY A 122 69.13 -8.15 33.63
N LYS A 123 69.16 -8.70 32.41
CA LYS A 123 69.41 -7.96 31.17
C LYS A 123 68.08 -7.54 30.52
N LEU A 124 67.96 -6.26 30.14
CA LEU A 124 66.80 -5.77 29.38
C LEU A 124 66.78 -6.44 27.99
N THR A 125 65.74 -7.22 27.73
CA THR A 125 65.57 -7.97 26.47
C THR A 125 64.51 -7.35 25.57
N TYR A 126 63.43 -6.82 26.14
CA TYR A 126 62.33 -6.23 25.38
C TYR A 126 61.63 -5.11 26.15
N SER A 127 61.01 -4.17 25.44
CA SER A 127 60.16 -3.12 26.02
C SER A 127 58.95 -2.91 25.12
N SER A 128 57.75 -3.19 25.63
CA SER A 128 56.50 -2.82 24.98
C SER A 128 56.08 -1.44 25.46
N GLY A 129 56.36 -0.42 24.63
CA GLY A 129 56.15 0.97 25.02
C GLY A 129 57.16 1.43 26.06
N LEU A 130 56.77 2.42 26.86
CA LEU A 130 57.59 2.99 27.93
C LEU A 130 56.81 2.97 29.25
N PRO A 131 57.05 1.98 30.13
CA PRO A 131 56.40 1.97 31.43
C PRO A 131 56.96 3.06 32.34
N SER A 132 56.09 3.70 33.12
CA SER A 132 56.44 4.79 34.03
C SER A 132 55.57 4.80 35.29
N ALA A 133 56.16 5.30 36.38
CA ALA A 133 55.46 5.62 37.63
C ALA A 133 54.51 6.82 37.49
N GLU A 134 54.70 7.65 36.46
CA GLU A 134 53.86 8.80 36.17
C GLU A 134 53.00 8.57 34.93
N ALA A 135 51.68 8.76 35.06
CA ALA A 135 50.72 8.55 33.98
C ALA A 135 51.01 9.34 32.69
N LYS A 136 51.54 10.55 32.80
CA LYS A 136 51.86 11.41 31.64
C LYS A 136 53.09 10.96 30.86
N GLN A 137 53.98 10.20 31.49
CA GLN A 137 55.23 9.73 30.90
C GLN A 137 55.12 8.29 30.36
N GLU A 138 54.03 7.59 30.66
CA GLU A 138 53.76 6.27 30.09
C GLU A 138 53.48 6.39 28.59
N ILE A 139 54.17 5.56 27.80
CA ILE A 139 53.83 5.35 26.39
C ILE A 139 53.26 3.93 26.27
N PRO A 140 51.93 3.77 26.18
CA PRO A 140 51.29 2.47 26.07
C PRO A 140 51.59 1.82 24.71
N ARG A 141 51.80 0.50 24.72
CA ARG A 141 51.88 -0.31 23.50
C ARG A 141 51.42 -1.73 23.81
N LEU A 142 50.28 -2.10 23.26
CA LEU A 142 49.71 -3.44 23.38
C LEU A 142 49.97 -4.19 22.08
N LYS A 143 51.00 -5.02 22.11
CA LYS A 143 51.33 -5.93 21.00
C LYS A 143 51.78 -7.26 21.60
N PRO A 144 51.06 -8.36 21.34
CA PRO A 144 51.55 -9.69 21.66
C PRO A 144 52.88 -9.92 20.94
N THR A 145 53.86 -10.50 21.65
CA THR A 145 55.21 -10.66 21.10
C THR A 145 55.80 -12.01 21.46
N TYR A 146 56.69 -12.49 20.59
CA TYR A 146 57.43 -13.74 20.74
C TYR A 146 58.91 -13.39 20.91
N ILE A 147 59.49 -13.78 22.03
CA ILE A 147 60.86 -13.41 22.42
C ILE A 147 61.70 -14.67 22.49
N SER A 148 62.79 -14.70 21.73
CA SER A 148 63.73 -15.82 21.74
C SER A 148 64.51 -15.88 23.05
N ILE A 149 64.59 -17.08 23.63
CA ILE A 149 65.35 -17.37 24.85
C ILE A 149 66.25 -18.56 24.55
N ARG A 150 67.53 -18.43 24.88
CA ARG A 150 68.50 -19.52 24.79
C ARG A 150 69.08 -19.77 26.19
N PRO A 151 68.53 -20.72 26.97
CA PRO A 151 68.93 -20.93 28.36
C PRO A 151 70.38 -21.44 28.42
N ASN A 152 71.24 -20.69 29.10
CA ASN A 152 72.65 -21.06 29.34
C ASN A 152 72.89 -21.62 30.75
N SER A 153 71.88 -21.55 31.61
CA SER A 153 71.88 -21.98 33.01
C SER A 153 70.61 -22.79 33.31
N HIS A 154 70.67 -23.61 34.38
CA HIS A 154 69.53 -24.40 34.82
C HIS A 154 68.33 -23.53 35.23
N SER A 155 68.58 -22.36 35.81
CA SER A 155 67.57 -21.37 36.17
C SER A 155 67.67 -20.16 35.25
N VAL A 156 66.54 -19.72 34.69
CA VAL A 156 66.40 -18.45 33.96
C VAL A 156 65.36 -17.59 34.67
N GLU A 157 65.75 -16.39 35.04
CA GLU A 157 64.86 -15.42 35.68
C GLU A 157 64.14 -14.56 34.63
N ILE A 158 62.81 -14.51 34.73
CA ILE A 158 61.94 -13.59 33.98
C ILE A 158 61.46 -12.51 34.95
N LEU A 159 61.78 -11.25 34.67
CA LEU A 159 61.33 -10.10 35.44
C LEU A 159 60.64 -9.09 34.52
N LEU A 160 59.41 -8.73 34.85
CA LEU A 160 58.60 -7.77 34.11
C LEU A 160 58.30 -6.55 34.98
N GLN A 161 58.67 -5.37 34.49
CA GLN A 161 58.30 -4.09 35.09
C GLN A 161 57.21 -3.46 34.24
N GLY A 162 55.99 -3.42 34.76
CA GLY A 162 54.82 -2.96 34.02
C GLY A 162 54.12 -1.76 34.66
N SER A 163 53.50 -0.93 33.84
CA SER A 163 52.61 0.14 34.29
C SER A 163 51.25 0.05 33.60
N ASN A 164 50.22 0.56 34.27
CA ASN A 164 48.89 0.70 33.73
C ASN A 164 48.29 2.06 34.12
N TRP A 165 48.15 2.97 33.18
CA TRP A 165 47.41 4.22 33.36
C TRP A 165 46.24 4.38 32.39
N VAL A 166 46.08 3.42 31.48
CA VAL A 166 45.17 3.55 30.33
C VAL A 166 44.06 2.50 30.34
N ASN A 167 44.32 1.25 30.72
CA ASN A 167 43.33 0.18 30.60
C ASN A 167 42.59 -0.10 31.92
N ASN A 168 41.43 -0.76 31.77
CA ASN A 168 40.56 -1.13 32.87
C ASN A 168 41.00 -2.41 33.62
N PHE A 169 42.14 -2.98 33.25
CA PHE A 169 42.68 -4.22 33.81
C PHE A 169 44.19 -4.08 34.00
N GLY A 170 44.70 -4.43 35.18
CA GLY A 170 46.13 -4.36 35.51
C GLY A 170 46.77 -5.74 35.56
N GLY A 171 47.70 -6.04 34.65
CA GLY A 171 48.36 -7.34 34.51
C GLY A 171 48.28 -7.87 33.08
N PHE A 172 48.32 -9.20 32.93
CA PHE A 172 48.15 -9.89 31.64
C PHE A 172 46.68 -10.28 31.42
N TRP A 173 46.16 -9.98 30.22
CA TRP A 173 44.80 -10.40 29.83
C TRP A 173 44.70 -11.87 29.43
N GLN A 174 45.81 -12.46 28.99
CA GLN A 174 45.93 -13.87 28.61
C GLN A 174 47.17 -14.45 29.29
N VAL A 175 47.28 -15.77 29.31
CA VAL A 175 48.40 -16.44 29.96
C VAL A 175 49.65 -16.40 29.05
N PRO A 176 50.83 -15.96 29.56
CA PRO A 176 52.09 -16.12 28.85
C PRO A 176 52.42 -17.59 28.57
N LYS A 177 53.07 -17.88 27.44
CA LYS A 177 53.42 -19.26 27.06
C LYS A 177 54.90 -19.37 26.72
N ILE A 178 55.50 -20.54 26.91
CA ILE A 178 56.87 -20.83 26.48
C ILE A 178 56.94 -22.22 25.85
N GLY A 179 57.77 -22.38 24.83
CA GLY A 179 58.00 -23.67 24.20
C GLY A 179 59.26 -23.64 23.35
N SER A 180 59.61 -24.78 22.74
CA SER A 180 60.67 -24.81 21.73
C SER A 180 60.34 -23.83 20.59
N ALA A 181 61.37 -23.30 19.92
CA ALA A 181 61.16 -22.37 18.81
C ALA A 181 60.25 -22.93 17.71
N SER A 182 60.36 -24.24 17.42
CA SER A 182 59.50 -24.93 16.44
C SER A 182 58.06 -25.06 16.90
N ALA A 183 57.81 -25.48 18.15
CA ALA A 183 56.46 -25.64 18.68
C ALA A 183 55.73 -24.28 18.78
N MET A 184 56.44 -23.24 19.19
CA MET A 184 55.87 -21.88 19.29
C MET A 184 55.56 -21.26 17.92
N GLU A 185 56.40 -21.49 16.91
CA GLU A 185 56.11 -21.03 15.55
C GLU A 185 54.91 -21.78 14.94
N LEU A 186 54.76 -23.08 15.22
CA LEU A 186 53.60 -23.85 14.80
C LEU A 186 52.31 -23.33 15.45
N GLU A 187 52.31 -23.10 16.77
CA GLU A 187 51.17 -22.52 17.51
C GLU A 187 50.81 -21.14 16.95
N LYS A 188 51.81 -20.26 16.76
CA LYS A 188 51.61 -18.93 16.17
C LYS A 188 50.98 -19.01 14.79
N THR A 189 51.54 -19.85 13.90
CA THR A 189 51.04 -20.04 12.54
C THR A 189 49.61 -20.58 12.56
N PHE A 190 49.30 -21.51 13.46
CA PHE A 190 47.96 -22.07 13.60
C PHE A 190 46.94 -21.03 14.04
N VAL A 191 47.25 -20.23 15.07
CA VAL A 191 46.37 -19.17 15.56
C VAL A 191 46.16 -18.08 14.48
N GLN A 192 47.24 -17.62 13.84
CA GLN A 192 47.15 -16.63 12.75
C GLN A 192 46.34 -17.17 11.57
N SER A 193 46.55 -18.43 11.16
CA SER A 193 45.79 -19.05 10.07
C SER A 193 44.31 -19.17 10.40
N ARG A 194 43.96 -19.52 11.65
CA ARG A 194 42.57 -19.57 12.11
C ARG A 194 41.92 -18.19 12.07
N GLU A 195 42.56 -17.16 12.62
CA GLU A 195 42.05 -15.79 12.61
C GLU A 195 41.91 -15.24 11.19
N ALA A 196 42.90 -15.48 10.31
CA ALA A 196 42.85 -15.09 8.90
C ALA A 196 41.73 -15.81 8.13
N PHE A 197 41.53 -17.11 8.39
CA PHE A 197 40.43 -17.87 7.80
C PHE A 197 39.06 -17.31 8.19
N LEU A 198 38.87 -17.00 9.48
CA LEU A 198 37.61 -16.43 9.97
C LEU A 198 37.38 -15.01 9.46
N PHE A 199 38.42 -14.17 9.47
CA PHE A 199 38.38 -12.84 8.88
C PHE A 199 37.96 -12.91 7.40
N GLY A 200 38.65 -13.72 6.61
CA GLY A 200 38.36 -13.90 5.18
C GLY A 200 36.97 -14.49 4.93
N GLY A 201 36.56 -15.50 5.70
CA GLY A 201 35.24 -16.12 5.59
C GLY A 201 34.09 -15.14 5.87
N LEU A 202 34.16 -14.39 6.97
CA LEU A 202 33.14 -13.38 7.30
C LEU A 202 33.16 -12.21 6.32
N LEU A 203 34.33 -11.78 5.86
CA LEU A 203 34.47 -10.73 4.86
C LEU A 203 33.83 -11.13 3.53
N LEU A 204 34.10 -12.35 3.05
CA LEU A 204 33.50 -12.89 1.83
C LEU A 204 31.98 -13.05 1.94
N ILE A 205 31.48 -13.54 3.08
CA ILE A 205 30.04 -13.60 3.36
C ILE A 205 29.44 -12.18 3.33
N GLY A 206 30.09 -11.20 3.96
CA GLY A 206 29.65 -9.80 3.94
C GLY A 206 29.59 -9.23 2.52
N LEU A 207 30.65 -9.39 1.72
CA LEU A 207 30.72 -8.94 0.33
C LEU A 207 29.66 -9.60 -0.55
N TYR A 208 29.44 -10.90 -0.39
CA TYR A 208 28.39 -11.64 -1.10
C TYR A 208 27.00 -11.04 -0.83
N HIS A 209 26.68 -10.72 0.42
CA HIS A 209 25.40 -10.12 0.77
C HIS A 209 25.29 -8.66 0.30
N ILE A 210 26.37 -7.88 0.26
CA ILE A 210 26.34 -6.58 -0.44
C ILE A 210 25.99 -6.76 -1.92
N GLY A 211 26.60 -7.73 -2.59
CA GLY A 211 26.25 -8.08 -3.97
C GLY A 211 24.76 -8.39 -4.14
N LEU A 212 24.21 -9.26 -3.29
CA LEU A 212 22.77 -9.58 -3.29
C LEU A 212 21.89 -8.35 -3.01
N PHE A 213 22.30 -7.47 -2.09
CA PHE A 213 21.58 -6.25 -1.78
C PHE A 213 21.58 -5.25 -2.95
N LEU A 214 22.68 -5.15 -3.70
CA LEU A 214 22.74 -4.31 -4.90
C LEU A 214 21.73 -4.75 -5.97
N PHE A 215 21.50 -6.06 -6.13
CA PHE A 215 20.44 -6.59 -6.98
C PHE A 215 19.03 -6.40 -6.41
N ARG A 216 18.88 -6.39 -5.08
CA ARG A 216 17.58 -6.27 -4.38
C ARG A 216 17.60 -5.24 -3.26
N ARG A 217 17.67 -3.96 -3.63
CA ARG A 217 17.75 -2.83 -2.67
C ARG A 217 16.57 -2.70 -1.70
N LYS A 218 15.44 -3.36 -1.99
CA LYS A 218 14.26 -3.38 -1.10
C LYS A 218 14.43 -4.31 0.11
N GLU A 219 15.34 -5.29 0.03
CA GLU A 219 15.54 -6.29 1.08
C GLU A 219 16.61 -5.83 2.09
N LEU A 220 16.23 -4.92 2.99
CA LEU A 220 17.14 -4.33 4.00
C LEU A 220 17.75 -5.38 4.95
N SER A 221 17.10 -6.54 5.12
CA SER A 221 17.64 -7.64 5.92
C SER A 221 19.01 -8.12 5.44
N ILE A 222 19.24 -8.09 4.13
CA ILE A 222 20.51 -8.47 3.49
C ILE A 222 21.59 -7.44 3.82
N LEU A 223 21.25 -6.14 3.77
CA LEU A 223 22.17 -5.06 4.08
C LEU A 223 22.61 -5.09 5.54
N TYR A 224 21.67 -5.19 6.49
CA TYR A 224 22.01 -5.22 7.91
C TYR A 224 22.87 -6.44 8.26
N PHE A 225 22.58 -7.60 7.67
CA PHE A 225 23.41 -8.78 7.85
C PHE A 225 24.81 -8.60 7.26
N ALA A 226 24.94 -8.00 6.08
CA ALA A 226 26.23 -7.71 5.47
C ALA A 226 27.08 -6.78 6.35
N ILE A 227 26.50 -5.67 6.83
CA ILE A 227 27.19 -4.73 7.74
C ILE A 227 27.60 -5.44 9.03
N PHE A 228 26.74 -6.31 9.57
CA PHE A 228 27.08 -7.12 10.75
C PHE A 228 28.29 -8.03 10.48
N CYS A 229 28.34 -8.73 9.34
CA CYS A 229 29.49 -9.54 8.94
C CYS A 229 30.78 -8.71 8.83
N PHE A 230 30.73 -7.50 8.26
CA PHE A 230 31.89 -6.60 8.21
C PHE A 230 32.35 -6.15 9.60
N LEU A 231 31.42 -5.84 10.50
CA LEU A 231 31.76 -5.48 11.87
C LEU A 231 32.41 -6.65 12.62
N LEU A 232 31.94 -7.87 12.40
CA LEU A 232 32.55 -9.08 12.96
C LEU A 232 33.92 -9.37 12.35
N SER A 233 34.10 -9.26 11.02
CA SER A 233 35.41 -9.44 10.39
C SER A 233 36.40 -8.37 10.90
N LEU A 234 35.95 -7.12 10.99
CA LEU A 234 36.74 -6.02 11.58
C LEU A 234 37.11 -6.33 13.03
N ARG A 235 36.20 -6.89 13.83
CA ARG A 235 36.49 -7.27 15.21
C ARG A 235 37.56 -8.37 15.30
N ILE A 236 37.51 -9.38 14.43
CA ILE A 236 38.47 -10.50 14.44
C ILE A 236 39.90 -10.03 14.17
N ILE A 237 40.09 -9.10 13.23
CA ILE A 237 41.45 -8.60 12.90
C ILE A 237 42.02 -7.65 13.98
N LEU A 238 41.15 -7.06 14.82
CA LEU A 238 41.51 -6.08 15.84
C LEU A 238 41.74 -6.68 17.24
N VAL A 239 41.04 -7.77 17.58
CA VAL A 239 41.02 -8.41 18.91
C VAL A 239 41.87 -9.70 18.90
N GLY A 240 42.36 -10.13 20.06
CA GLY A 240 43.12 -11.38 20.18
C GLY A 240 44.59 -11.15 19.88
N ASN A 241 45.14 -11.82 18.87
CA ASN A 241 46.54 -11.64 18.47
C ASN A 241 46.79 -10.36 17.64
N ARG A 242 45.74 -9.57 17.39
CA ARG A 242 45.82 -8.28 16.69
C ARG A 242 46.50 -8.41 15.32
N LEU A 243 45.97 -9.30 14.47
CA LEU A 243 46.46 -9.56 13.11
C LEU A 243 46.68 -8.28 12.29
N LEU A 244 45.92 -7.20 12.56
CA LEU A 244 46.17 -5.89 11.93
C LEU A 244 47.60 -5.37 12.18
N LEU A 245 48.17 -5.57 13.36
CA LEU A 245 49.53 -5.12 13.73
C LEU A 245 50.64 -5.98 13.13
N ASP A 246 50.31 -7.13 12.54
CA ASP A 246 51.23 -7.91 11.72
C ASP A 246 51.29 -7.36 10.29
N ILE A 247 50.16 -6.83 9.78
CA ILE A 247 50.05 -6.21 8.45
C ILE A 247 50.53 -4.75 8.47
N LEU A 248 50.15 -4.00 9.51
CA LEU A 248 50.45 -2.58 9.71
C LEU A 248 51.09 -2.38 11.10
N PRO A 249 52.40 -2.65 11.27
CA PRO A 249 53.06 -2.61 12.57
C PRO A 249 53.08 -1.24 13.26
N GLU A 250 53.00 -0.16 12.47
CA GLU A 250 53.01 1.23 12.92
C GLU A 250 51.60 1.81 13.10
N PHE A 251 50.55 0.97 13.06
CA PHE A 251 49.19 1.43 13.29
C PHE A 251 49.05 1.97 14.72
N ALA A 252 48.50 3.18 14.84
CA ALA A 252 48.39 3.87 16.12
C ALA A 252 47.55 3.05 17.12
N TRP A 253 48.12 2.78 18.30
CA TRP A 253 47.50 1.92 19.31
C TRP A 253 46.16 2.47 19.80
N ASP A 254 46.01 3.79 19.91
CA ASP A 254 44.77 4.42 20.38
C ASP A 254 43.66 4.25 19.33
N SER A 255 44.00 4.38 18.06
CA SER A 255 43.11 4.16 16.92
C SER A 255 42.67 2.70 16.84
N LEU A 256 43.57 1.76 17.14
CA LEU A 256 43.25 0.33 17.21
C LEU A 256 42.15 0.06 18.24
N PHE A 257 42.31 0.59 19.46
CA PHE A 257 41.32 0.47 20.52
C PHE A 257 39.99 1.16 20.18
N ARG A 258 40.02 2.34 19.57
CA ARG A 258 38.79 3.01 19.12
C ARG A 258 38.03 2.16 18.10
N LEU A 259 38.72 1.54 17.14
CA LEU A 259 38.09 0.63 16.17
C LEU A 259 37.56 -0.65 16.82
N GLU A 260 38.30 -1.21 17.79
CA GLU A 260 37.90 -2.39 18.54
C GLU A 260 36.56 -2.16 19.25
N PHE A 261 36.44 -1.05 19.97
CA PHE A 261 35.22 -0.69 20.69
C PHE A 261 34.11 -0.23 19.75
N PHE A 262 34.42 0.49 18.67
CA PHE A 262 33.45 0.84 17.62
C PHE A 262 32.80 -0.41 17.03
N SER A 263 33.59 -1.44 16.72
CA SER A 263 33.09 -2.70 16.18
C SER A 263 32.11 -3.38 17.15
N PHE A 264 32.38 -3.31 18.46
CA PHE A 264 31.54 -3.87 19.51
C PHE A 264 30.25 -3.09 19.71
N TYR A 265 30.36 -1.77 19.91
CA TYR A 265 29.24 -0.89 20.20
C TYR A 265 28.25 -0.84 19.04
N THR A 266 28.75 -0.88 17.80
CA THR A 266 27.92 -0.79 16.59
C THR A 266 27.30 -2.13 16.20
N ALA A 267 27.91 -3.28 16.55
CA ALA A 267 27.38 -4.59 16.19
C ALA A 267 25.98 -4.87 16.78
N VAL A 268 25.73 -4.44 18.02
CA VAL A 268 24.45 -4.68 18.73
C VAL A 268 23.23 -4.08 18.01
N PRO A 269 23.17 -2.76 17.72
CA PRO A 269 22.03 -2.19 17.02
C PRO A 269 21.88 -2.68 15.58
N ILE A 270 22.99 -2.94 14.87
CA ILE A 270 22.95 -3.50 13.51
C ILE A 270 22.33 -4.90 13.53
N PHE A 271 22.69 -5.72 14.52
CA PHE A 271 22.09 -7.04 14.69
C PHE A 271 20.60 -6.96 15.06
N LEU A 272 20.19 -5.99 15.88
CA LEU A 272 18.76 -5.78 16.19
C LEU A 272 17.96 -5.23 15.00
N LEU A 273 18.57 -4.40 14.15
CA LEU A 273 17.97 -3.99 12.86
C LEU A 273 17.78 -5.19 11.94
N PHE A 274 18.78 -6.08 11.87
CA PHE A 274 18.67 -7.36 11.16
C PHE A 274 17.53 -8.21 11.73
N LEU A 275 17.46 -8.40 13.05
CA LEU A 275 16.39 -9.14 13.72
C LEU A 275 15.00 -8.55 13.42
N HIS A 276 14.84 -7.23 13.53
CA HIS A 276 13.57 -6.55 13.25
C HIS A 276 13.16 -6.68 11.78
N SER A 277 14.12 -6.68 10.85
CA SER A 277 13.85 -6.91 9.43
C SER A 277 13.46 -8.36 9.09
N LEU A 278 13.86 -9.32 9.93
CA LEU A 278 13.43 -10.72 9.82
C LEU A 278 12.05 -10.92 10.44
N PHE A 279 11.83 -10.41 11.66
CA PHE A 279 10.61 -10.67 12.45
C PHE A 279 9.93 -9.36 12.91
N PRO A 280 9.41 -8.52 11.99
CA PRO A 280 8.92 -7.18 12.33
C PRO A 280 7.75 -7.18 13.32
N LEU A 281 6.92 -8.24 13.32
CA LEU A 281 5.77 -8.39 14.23
C LEU A 281 6.16 -8.87 15.63
N ASN A 282 7.38 -9.37 15.80
CA ASN A 282 7.88 -9.95 17.04
C ASN A 282 8.99 -9.11 17.68
N THR A 283 9.45 -8.08 16.96
CA THR A 283 10.56 -7.22 17.39
C THR A 283 10.05 -5.80 17.53
N HIS A 284 9.98 -5.28 18.76
CA HIS A 284 9.49 -3.93 19.04
C HIS A 284 10.48 -2.86 18.55
N ARG A 285 9.95 -1.89 17.79
CA ARG A 285 10.71 -0.78 17.22
C ARG A 285 11.38 0.10 18.28
N SER A 286 10.77 0.26 19.46
CA SER A 286 11.34 1.06 20.56
C SER A 286 12.66 0.49 21.08
N ILE A 287 12.78 -0.84 21.17
CA ILE A 287 14.01 -1.51 21.63
C ILE A 287 15.13 -1.32 20.60
N VAL A 288 14.79 -1.41 19.30
CA VAL A 288 15.76 -1.17 18.21
C VAL A 288 16.25 0.27 18.25
N ILE A 289 15.33 1.26 18.30
CA ILE A 289 15.69 2.69 18.38
C ILE A 289 16.50 2.97 19.64
N GLY A 290 16.09 2.43 20.79
CA GLY A 290 16.82 2.57 22.06
C GLY A 290 18.25 2.05 21.95
N SER A 291 18.45 0.88 21.31
CA SER A 291 19.80 0.33 21.08
C SER A 291 20.66 1.20 20.17
N ILE A 292 20.07 1.84 19.15
CA ILE A 292 20.78 2.76 18.24
C ILE A 292 21.21 4.01 18.98
N VAL A 293 20.32 4.63 19.74
CA VAL A 293 20.62 5.84 20.53
C VAL A 293 21.71 5.54 21.56
N LEU A 294 21.58 4.43 22.28
CA LEU A 294 22.53 4.01 23.28
C LEU A 294 23.90 3.70 22.67
N SER A 295 23.95 2.91 21.59
CA SER A 295 25.18 2.68 20.83
C SER A 295 25.80 3.98 20.30
N GLY A 296 24.99 4.95 19.87
CA GLY A 296 25.45 6.28 19.47
C GLY A 296 26.16 7.02 20.61
N ILE A 297 25.59 7.01 21.82
CA ILE A 297 26.20 7.61 23.02
C ILE A 297 27.55 6.94 23.33
N TYR A 298 27.61 5.61 23.29
CA TYR A 298 28.86 4.87 23.52
C TYR A 298 29.90 5.09 22.41
N ASN A 299 29.49 5.23 21.16
CA ASN A 299 30.40 5.60 20.07
C ASN A 299 30.92 7.03 20.22
N ILE A 300 30.13 7.99 20.71
CA ILE A 300 30.60 9.33 21.06
C ILE A 300 31.66 9.28 22.18
N SER A 301 31.54 8.32 23.11
CA SER A 301 32.55 8.12 24.16
C SER A 301 33.94 7.80 23.59
N LEU A 302 34.02 7.29 22.35
CA LEU A 302 35.28 7.01 21.65
C LEU A 302 35.99 8.27 21.16
N LEU A 303 35.44 9.47 21.36
CA LEU A 303 36.17 10.74 21.15
C LEU A 303 37.01 11.14 22.37
N PHE A 304 36.74 10.54 23.52
CA PHE A 304 37.46 10.80 24.77
C PHE A 304 38.73 9.93 24.88
N PRO A 305 39.60 10.16 25.89
CA PRO A 305 40.78 9.32 26.11
C PRO A 305 40.45 7.84 26.31
N VAL A 306 41.36 6.94 25.94
CA VAL A 306 41.17 5.48 26.06
C VAL A 306 40.85 5.04 27.48
N SER A 307 41.43 5.72 28.47
CA SER A 307 41.15 5.48 29.89
C SER A 307 39.73 5.82 30.32
N PHE A 308 38.97 6.60 29.53
CA PHE A 308 37.56 6.88 29.84
C PHE A 308 36.65 5.78 29.31
N PHE A 309 36.70 5.48 28.01
CA PHE A 309 35.74 4.56 27.40
C PHE A 309 35.95 3.10 27.79
N THR A 310 37.17 2.71 28.19
CA THR A 310 37.44 1.39 28.77
C THR A 310 36.82 1.22 30.15
N LYS A 311 36.57 2.31 30.90
CA LYS A 311 35.94 2.27 32.24
C LYS A 311 34.44 2.06 32.20
N ILE A 312 33.79 2.46 31.11
CA ILE A 312 32.32 2.40 30.95
C ILE A 312 31.88 1.17 30.16
N ILE A 313 32.78 0.21 29.87
CA ILE A 313 32.45 -0.96 29.06
C ILE A 313 31.46 -1.91 29.77
N ASP A 314 31.58 -2.09 31.09
CA ASP A 314 30.80 -3.10 31.83
C ASP A 314 29.28 -2.84 31.74
N PRO A 315 28.77 -1.60 31.93
CA PRO A 315 27.36 -1.29 31.67
C PRO A 315 26.91 -1.65 30.25
N PHE A 316 27.74 -1.43 29.22
CA PHE A 316 27.41 -1.82 27.84
C PHE A 316 27.37 -3.33 27.63
N GLN A 317 28.19 -4.10 28.34
CA GLN A 317 28.12 -5.56 28.32
C GLN A 317 26.80 -6.07 28.91
N ILE A 318 26.29 -5.44 29.98
CA ILE A 318 24.98 -5.77 30.56
C ILE A 318 23.86 -5.48 29.55
N ILE A 319 23.92 -4.33 28.87
CA ILE A 319 22.99 -3.99 27.78
C ILE A 319 23.05 -5.04 26.67
N THR A 320 24.25 -5.45 26.27
CA THR A 320 24.45 -6.48 25.23
C THR A 320 23.84 -7.81 25.65
N ALA A 321 24.04 -8.23 26.90
CA ALA A 321 23.43 -9.44 27.45
C ALA A 321 21.90 -9.38 27.42
N PHE A 322 21.31 -8.24 27.79
CA PHE A 322 19.87 -8.01 27.67
C PHE A 322 19.39 -8.14 26.21
N CYS A 323 20.11 -7.55 25.25
CA CYS A 323 19.79 -7.67 23.82
C CYS A 323 19.89 -9.11 23.30
N ILE A 324 20.83 -9.92 23.81
CA ILE A 324 20.94 -11.35 23.48
C ILE A 324 19.71 -12.10 23.98
N VAL A 325 19.31 -11.90 25.25
CA VAL A 325 18.10 -12.52 25.81
C VAL A 325 16.86 -12.10 25.03
N TYR A 326 16.73 -10.81 24.72
CA TYR A 326 15.65 -10.29 23.90
C TYR A 326 15.60 -10.93 22.51
N THR A 327 16.74 -11.15 21.87
CA THR A 327 16.83 -11.85 20.57
C THR A 327 16.27 -13.27 20.68
N ILE A 328 16.66 -14.02 21.72
CA ILE A 328 16.18 -15.39 21.96
C ILE A 328 14.67 -15.39 22.16
N VAL A 329 14.13 -14.46 22.97
CA VAL A 329 12.69 -14.35 23.21
C VAL A 329 11.93 -13.99 21.93
N ALA A 330 12.37 -12.97 21.20
CA ALA A 330 11.72 -12.54 19.95
C ALA A 330 11.70 -13.65 18.90
N ALA A 331 12.83 -14.32 18.69
CA ALA A 331 12.94 -15.46 17.78
C ALA A 331 12.16 -16.69 18.27
N GLY A 332 12.10 -16.92 19.59
CA GLY A 332 11.27 -17.96 20.20
C GLY A 332 9.77 -17.75 19.98
N ILE A 333 9.28 -16.52 20.14
CA ILE A 333 7.88 -16.17 19.84
C ILE A 333 7.61 -16.31 18.33
N ALA A 334 8.57 -15.91 17.47
CA ALA A 334 8.45 -16.11 16.02
C ALA A 334 8.35 -17.60 15.65
N ALA A 335 9.19 -18.45 16.26
CA ALA A 335 9.15 -19.89 16.07
C ALA A 335 7.84 -20.51 16.58
N TYR A 336 7.33 -20.07 17.74
CA TYR A 336 6.04 -20.50 18.28
C TYR A 336 4.87 -20.14 17.35
N ARG A 337 4.91 -18.96 16.73
CA ARG A 337 3.93 -18.52 15.72
C ARG A 337 4.10 -19.21 14.36
N LYS A 338 4.98 -20.22 14.26
CA LYS A 338 5.30 -20.95 13.03
C LYS A 338 5.74 -20.02 11.89
N GLN A 339 6.36 -18.89 12.21
CA GLN A 339 7.00 -18.08 11.17
C GLN A 339 8.12 -18.91 10.54
N GLU A 340 8.12 -18.93 9.22
CA GLU A 340 9.12 -19.67 8.48
C GLU A 340 10.52 -19.09 8.78
N ASP A 341 11.54 -19.93 8.74
CA ASP A 341 12.94 -19.63 9.12
C ASP A 341 13.24 -19.36 10.59
N ALA A 342 12.26 -19.02 11.42
CA ALA A 342 12.49 -18.68 12.82
C ALA A 342 13.18 -19.82 13.61
N ILE A 343 12.83 -21.08 13.31
CA ILE A 343 13.47 -22.26 13.92
C ILE A 343 14.94 -22.38 13.51
N LEU A 344 15.25 -22.16 12.23
CA LEU A 344 16.63 -22.26 11.72
C LEU A 344 17.48 -21.09 12.26
N PHE A 345 16.91 -19.88 12.31
CA PHE A 345 17.52 -18.72 12.94
C PHE A 345 17.87 -19.01 14.40
N LEU A 346 16.86 -19.42 15.19
CA LEU A 346 16.98 -19.65 16.62
C LEU A 346 17.93 -20.80 16.93
N GLY A 347 17.86 -21.90 16.19
CA GLY A 347 18.75 -23.05 16.34
C GLY A 347 20.22 -22.66 16.10
N GLY A 348 20.49 -21.88 15.04
CA GLY A 348 21.83 -21.35 14.80
C GLY A 348 22.31 -20.40 15.90
N PHE A 349 21.44 -19.52 16.40
CA PHE A 349 21.77 -18.56 17.45
C PHE A 349 22.07 -19.25 18.79
N ILE A 350 21.25 -20.24 19.18
CA ILE A 350 21.48 -21.04 20.39
C ILE A 350 22.76 -21.87 20.26
N ALA A 351 23.03 -22.49 19.12
CA ALA A 351 24.26 -23.25 18.89
C ALA A 351 25.51 -22.37 19.07
N PHE A 352 25.49 -21.15 18.53
CA PHE A 352 26.56 -20.18 18.79
C PHE A 352 26.65 -19.80 20.28
N GLY A 353 25.52 -19.55 20.94
CA GLY A 353 25.49 -19.29 22.38
C GLY A 353 26.10 -20.42 23.22
N ILE A 354 25.90 -21.69 22.82
CA ILE A 354 26.52 -22.85 23.46
C ILE A 354 28.04 -22.83 23.28
N THR A 355 28.56 -22.49 22.09
CA THR A 355 30.01 -22.39 21.88
C THR A 355 30.66 -21.30 22.72
N VAL A 356 29.99 -20.14 22.87
CA VAL A 356 30.45 -19.06 23.75
C VAL A 356 30.39 -19.50 25.22
N GLY A 357 29.30 -20.15 25.63
CA GLY A 357 29.17 -20.67 26.99
C GLY A 357 30.23 -21.73 27.33
N ALA A 358 30.58 -22.60 26.38
CA ALA A 358 31.63 -23.59 26.53
C ALA A 358 32.99 -22.93 26.75
N ASP A 359 33.37 -21.96 25.91
CA ASP A 359 34.62 -21.20 26.05
C ASP A 359 34.69 -20.50 27.42
N LEU A 360 33.61 -19.83 27.85
CA LEU A 360 33.56 -19.15 29.16
C LEU A 360 33.70 -20.12 30.34
N ILE A 361 33.11 -21.31 30.24
CA ILE A 361 33.20 -22.35 31.28
C ILE A 361 34.61 -22.93 31.33
N TRP A 362 35.22 -23.19 30.17
CA TRP A 362 36.58 -23.70 30.09
C TRP A 362 37.60 -22.71 30.64
N ASP A 363 37.48 -21.44 30.27
CA ASP A 363 38.33 -20.36 30.81
C ASP A 363 38.17 -20.25 32.34
N ARG A 364 36.94 -20.35 32.87
CA ARG A 364 36.71 -20.22 34.33
C ARG A 364 37.15 -21.46 35.12
N LEU A 365 36.90 -22.66 34.59
CA LEU A 365 37.27 -23.90 35.27
C LEU A 365 38.74 -24.27 35.07
N ASN A 366 39.48 -23.46 34.30
CA ASN A 366 40.83 -23.76 33.85
C ASN A 366 40.90 -25.15 33.17
N ILE A 367 39.78 -25.57 32.57
CA ILE A 367 39.64 -26.85 31.89
C ILE A 367 40.00 -26.61 30.43
N ARG A 368 40.83 -27.52 29.91
CA ARG A 368 41.36 -27.47 28.56
C ARG A 368 40.22 -27.62 27.54
N GLY A 369 39.87 -26.51 26.90
CA GLY A 369 38.88 -26.44 25.83
C GLY A 369 39.50 -25.97 24.53
N ALA A 370 39.02 -26.50 23.40
CA ALA A 370 39.24 -25.87 22.11
C ALA A 370 38.55 -24.50 22.09
N ASN A 371 39.13 -23.48 21.46
CA ASN A 371 38.48 -22.18 21.29
C ASN A 371 37.35 -22.32 20.24
N LEU A 372 36.11 -22.54 20.70
CA LEU A 372 34.98 -22.96 19.86
C LEU A 372 34.12 -21.80 19.36
N SER A 373 34.04 -20.70 20.10
CA SER A 373 33.18 -19.56 19.76
C SER A 373 33.43 -18.97 18.36
N PRO A 374 34.65 -18.91 17.80
CA PRO A 374 34.86 -18.38 16.46
C PRO A 374 34.28 -19.29 15.37
N TYR A 375 34.33 -20.61 15.58
CA TYR A 375 33.70 -21.58 14.69
C TYR A 375 32.18 -21.56 14.82
N GLY A 376 31.66 -21.42 16.05
CA GLY A 376 30.24 -21.22 16.30
C GLY A 376 29.70 -19.96 15.62
N LEU A 377 30.48 -18.87 15.63
CA LEU A 377 30.16 -17.63 14.94
C LEU A 377 30.09 -17.84 13.42
N LEU A 378 31.11 -18.46 12.84
CA LEU A 378 31.13 -18.76 11.40
C LEU A 378 29.93 -19.64 11.01
N LEU A 379 29.66 -20.69 11.77
CA LEU A 379 28.53 -21.58 11.55
C LEU A 379 27.19 -20.85 11.65
N PHE A 380 27.05 -19.98 12.64
CA PHE A 380 25.88 -19.12 12.79
C PHE A 380 25.68 -18.22 11.58
N THR A 381 26.74 -17.54 11.12
CA THR A 381 26.65 -16.66 9.95
C THR A 381 26.31 -17.43 8.66
N LEU A 382 26.82 -18.65 8.48
CA LEU A 382 26.43 -19.53 7.37
C LEU A 382 24.95 -19.93 7.46
N CYS A 383 24.47 -20.28 8.67
CA CYS A 383 23.05 -20.55 8.90
C CYS A 383 22.17 -19.34 8.54
N GLN A 384 22.59 -18.12 8.92
CA GLN A 384 21.84 -16.91 8.58
C GLN A 384 21.87 -16.58 7.09
N SER A 385 22.99 -16.82 6.40
CA SER A 385 23.07 -16.71 4.94
C SER A 385 22.08 -17.66 4.26
N LEU A 386 21.93 -18.90 4.76
CA LEU A 386 20.95 -19.86 4.26
C LEU A 386 19.50 -19.43 4.51
N VAL A 387 19.21 -18.87 5.70
CA VAL A 387 17.89 -18.28 6.01
C VAL A 387 17.53 -17.18 5.00
N LEU A 388 18.44 -16.23 4.78
CA LEU A 388 18.23 -15.14 3.81
C LEU A 388 18.05 -15.67 2.38
N SER A 389 18.88 -16.63 1.96
CA SER A 389 18.77 -17.25 0.63
C SER A 389 17.43 -17.95 0.43
N ARG A 390 16.94 -18.73 1.41
CA ARG A 390 15.62 -19.36 1.37
C ARG A 390 14.48 -18.36 1.31
N ARG A 391 14.59 -17.25 2.04
CA ARG A 391 13.60 -16.16 2.02
C ARG A 391 13.51 -15.51 0.65
N ILE A 392 14.65 -15.20 0.03
CA ILE A 392 14.72 -14.66 -1.33
C ILE A 392 14.08 -15.62 -2.34
N ALA A 393 14.41 -16.91 -2.27
CA ALA A 393 13.88 -17.93 -3.18
C ALA A 393 12.34 -18.09 -3.07
N ARG A 394 11.77 -17.94 -1.87
CA ARG A 394 10.30 -17.93 -1.69
C ARG A 394 9.65 -16.66 -2.18
N ALA A 395 10.23 -15.50 -1.87
CA ALA A 395 9.75 -14.23 -2.37
C ALA A 395 9.75 -14.20 -3.92
N PHE A 396 10.75 -14.82 -4.54
CA PHE A 396 10.80 -14.99 -5.99
C PHE A 396 9.68 -15.90 -6.51
N ARG A 397 9.56 -17.12 -5.97
CA ARG A 397 8.48 -18.05 -6.34
C ARG A 397 7.08 -17.46 -6.16
N LYS A 398 6.86 -16.71 -5.08
CA LYS A 398 5.57 -16.06 -4.84
C LYS A 398 5.29 -14.94 -5.85
N SER A 399 6.32 -14.19 -6.25
CA SER A 399 6.20 -13.18 -7.31
C SER A 399 5.87 -13.80 -8.67
N GLU A 400 6.46 -14.95 -8.99
CA GLU A 400 6.22 -15.71 -10.22
C GLU A 400 4.77 -16.23 -10.25
N GLU A 401 4.33 -16.88 -9.17
CA GLU A 401 2.95 -17.37 -9.00
C GLU A 401 1.91 -16.23 -9.12
N LEU A 402 2.17 -15.07 -8.50
CA LEU A 402 1.28 -13.90 -8.63
C LEU A 402 1.23 -13.38 -10.07
N THR A 403 2.36 -13.40 -10.77
CA THR A 403 2.42 -12.93 -12.17
C THR A 403 1.63 -13.85 -13.09
N GLU A 404 1.75 -15.17 -12.91
CA GLU A 404 0.97 -16.16 -13.64
C GLU A 404 -0.53 -16.01 -13.38
N ASN A 405 -0.93 -15.89 -12.11
CA ASN A 405 -2.33 -15.66 -11.72
C ASN A 405 -2.92 -14.36 -12.30
N LEU A 406 -2.11 -13.29 -12.34
CA LEU A 406 -2.50 -12.02 -12.97
C LEU A 406 -2.69 -12.19 -14.49
N GLN A 407 -1.83 -12.95 -15.15
CA GLN A 407 -1.94 -13.20 -16.58
C GLN A 407 -3.18 -14.03 -16.91
N ILE A 408 -3.49 -15.07 -16.12
CA ILE A 408 -4.72 -15.86 -16.25
C ILE A 408 -5.96 -14.97 -16.05
N SER A 409 -5.96 -14.14 -15.00
CA SER A 409 -7.09 -13.24 -14.71
C SER A 409 -7.30 -12.20 -15.81
N ASN A 410 -6.22 -11.62 -16.35
CA ASN A 410 -6.30 -10.67 -17.47
C ASN A 410 -6.86 -11.33 -18.73
N ASN A 411 -6.43 -12.56 -19.05
CA ASN A 411 -6.94 -13.29 -20.20
C ASN A 411 -8.44 -13.59 -20.04
N ALA A 412 -8.86 -14.03 -18.86
CA ALA A 412 -10.28 -14.27 -18.57
C ALA A 412 -11.12 -12.99 -18.68
N LEU A 413 -10.58 -11.85 -18.21
CA LEU A 413 -11.25 -10.56 -18.31
C LEU A 413 -11.40 -10.11 -19.76
N ASN A 414 -10.39 -10.31 -20.60
CA ASN A 414 -10.47 -9.99 -22.03
C ASN A 414 -11.53 -10.84 -22.74
N ILE A 415 -11.59 -12.16 -22.47
CA ILE A 415 -12.63 -13.04 -23.02
C ILE A 415 -14.03 -12.58 -22.59
N LEU A 416 -14.21 -12.23 -21.31
CA LEU A 416 -15.49 -11.73 -20.80
C LEU A 416 -15.88 -10.41 -21.46
N LYS A 417 -14.92 -9.50 -21.65
CA LYS A 417 -15.13 -8.23 -22.34
C LYS A 417 -15.59 -8.45 -23.78
N ASP A 418 -14.91 -9.30 -24.54
CA ASP A 418 -15.25 -9.59 -25.94
C ASP A 418 -16.67 -10.20 -26.06
N ASN A 419 -17.02 -11.12 -25.14
CA ASN A 419 -18.37 -11.68 -25.08
C ASN A 419 -19.44 -10.63 -24.75
N LEU A 420 -19.13 -9.69 -23.85
CA LEU A 420 -20.05 -8.62 -23.49
C LEU A 420 -20.25 -7.64 -24.65
N GLU A 421 -19.18 -7.28 -25.37
CA GLU A 421 -19.26 -6.44 -26.56
C GLU A 421 -20.12 -7.10 -27.65
N ALA A 422 -19.95 -8.40 -27.88
CA ALA A 422 -20.78 -9.15 -28.82
C ALA A 422 -22.28 -9.16 -28.40
N LEU A 423 -22.56 -9.40 -27.12
CA LEU A 423 -23.93 -9.41 -26.60
C LEU A 423 -24.59 -8.02 -26.68
N VAL A 424 -23.85 -6.95 -26.36
CA VAL A 424 -24.35 -5.57 -26.48
C VAL A 424 -24.69 -5.25 -27.94
N LEU A 425 -23.84 -5.64 -28.87
CA LEU A 425 -24.08 -5.44 -30.30
C LEU A 425 -25.35 -6.19 -30.77
N GLU A 426 -25.50 -7.45 -30.35
CA GLU A 426 -26.70 -8.25 -30.63
C GLU A 426 -27.97 -7.58 -30.10
N LYS A 427 -27.99 -7.21 -28.80
CA LYS A 427 -29.15 -6.58 -28.17
C LYS A 427 -29.50 -5.22 -28.79
N THR A 428 -28.49 -4.44 -29.16
CA THR A 428 -28.70 -3.14 -29.83
C THR A 428 -29.33 -3.34 -31.21
N SER A 429 -28.90 -4.36 -31.96
CA SER A 429 -29.47 -4.70 -33.26
C SER A 429 -30.93 -5.15 -33.15
N GLU A 430 -31.24 -6.02 -32.18
CA GLU A 430 -32.63 -6.45 -31.89
C GLU A 430 -33.54 -5.27 -31.55
N LEU A 431 -33.07 -4.37 -30.69
CA LEU A 431 -33.82 -3.18 -30.29
C LEU A 431 -34.11 -2.27 -31.47
N ASN A 432 -33.10 -1.97 -32.30
CA ASN A 432 -33.27 -1.12 -33.48
C ASN A 432 -34.28 -1.72 -34.47
N ARG A 433 -34.22 -3.04 -34.69
CA ARG A 433 -35.20 -3.72 -35.55
C ARG A 433 -36.62 -3.61 -34.99
N SER A 434 -36.81 -3.74 -33.68
CA SER A 434 -38.13 -3.57 -33.06
C SER A 434 -38.64 -2.14 -33.21
N LEU A 435 -37.77 -1.14 -33.02
CA LEU A 435 -38.14 0.27 -33.21
C LEU A 435 -38.53 0.56 -34.65
N ASP A 436 -37.80 0.02 -35.62
CA ASP A 436 -38.12 0.17 -37.05
C ASP A 436 -39.48 -0.45 -37.40
N HIS A 437 -39.81 -1.60 -36.81
CA HIS A 437 -41.13 -2.22 -36.99
C HIS A 437 -42.25 -1.34 -36.42
N ILE A 438 -42.11 -0.87 -35.17
CA ILE A 438 -43.10 0.02 -34.54
C ILE A 438 -43.28 1.30 -35.37
N ARG A 439 -42.19 1.91 -35.84
CA ARG A 439 -42.24 3.12 -36.65
C ARG A 439 -42.99 2.90 -37.98
N LYS A 440 -42.77 1.76 -38.64
CA LYS A 440 -43.52 1.43 -39.87
C LYS A 440 -45.01 1.30 -39.60
N ASP A 441 -45.39 0.63 -38.52
CA ASP A 441 -46.80 0.47 -38.14
C ASP A 441 -47.47 1.82 -37.82
N LEU A 442 -46.75 2.74 -37.15
CA LEU A 442 -47.22 4.10 -36.90
C LEU A 442 -47.45 4.90 -38.20
N LEU A 443 -46.51 4.83 -39.15
CA LEU A 443 -46.65 5.51 -40.45
C LEU A 443 -47.83 4.95 -41.26
N VAL A 444 -48.09 3.63 -41.16
CA VAL A 444 -49.28 3.03 -41.76
C VAL A 444 -50.55 3.59 -41.12
N ALA A 445 -50.62 3.64 -39.79
CA ALA A 445 -51.77 4.22 -39.07
C ALA A 445 -52.01 5.69 -39.45
N GLN A 446 -50.95 6.50 -39.55
CA GLN A 446 -51.01 7.88 -40.03
C GLN A 446 -51.61 7.99 -41.43
N SER A 447 -51.15 7.13 -42.35
CA SER A 447 -51.65 7.14 -43.73
C SER A 447 -53.15 6.79 -43.82
N ILE A 448 -53.64 5.93 -42.92
CA ILE A 448 -55.05 5.55 -42.83
C ILE A 448 -55.87 6.73 -42.29
N GLN A 449 -55.46 7.31 -41.16
CA GLN A 449 -56.18 8.44 -40.55
C GLN A 449 -56.29 9.63 -41.51
N LYS A 450 -55.18 10.00 -42.16
CA LYS A 450 -55.14 11.12 -43.11
C LYS A 450 -56.09 10.94 -44.30
N LYS A 451 -56.21 9.71 -44.82
CA LYS A 451 -57.12 9.40 -45.95
C LYS A 451 -58.60 9.41 -45.55
N LEU A 452 -58.88 9.25 -44.25
CA LEU A 452 -60.26 9.18 -43.76
C LEU A 452 -60.80 10.55 -43.38
N PHE A 453 -59.97 11.58 -43.32
CA PHE A 453 -60.40 12.96 -43.04
C PHE A 453 -60.89 13.65 -44.31
N PRO A 454 -61.80 14.63 -44.20
CA PRO A 454 -62.37 15.31 -45.37
C PRO A 454 -61.28 15.98 -46.21
N GLU A 455 -61.32 15.81 -47.53
CA GLU A 455 -60.48 16.61 -48.44
C GLU A 455 -61.10 18.01 -48.56
N ASN A 456 -60.35 19.07 -48.25
CA ASN A 456 -60.77 20.48 -48.25
C ASN A 456 -61.11 21.04 -49.66
N SER A 457 -61.89 20.32 -50.47
CA SER A 457 -62.09 20.60 -51.90
C SER A 457 -63.52 20.98 -52.29
N GLU A 458 -64.49 20.87 -51.37
CA GLU A 458 -65.86 21.30 -51.65
C GLU A 458 -66.00 22.82 -51.51
N ALA A 459 -66.26 23.50 -52.63
CA ALA A 459 -66.56 24.92 -52.64
C ALA A 459 -68.07 25.14 -52.49
N PHE A 460 -68.48 25.69 -51.34
CA PHE A 460 -69.87 26.10 -51.10
C PHE A 460 -70.08 27.55 -51.55
N ARG A 461 -71.27 27.89 -52.06
CA ARG A 461 -71.55 29.26 -52.55
C ARG A 461 -71.89 30.21 -51.40
N GLU A 462 -72.51 29.68 -50.35
CA GLU A 462 -73.07 30.41 -49.22
C GLU A 462 -72.07 30.58 -48.06
N ILE A 463 -71.01 29.77 -48.00
CA ILE A 463 -69.97 29.88 -46.97
C ILE A 463 -68.57 29.77 -47.58
N ARG A 464 -67.62 30.51 -47.02
CA ARG A 464 -66.18 30.29 -47.21
C ARG A 464 -65.62 29.66 -45.95
N TYR A 465 -64.70 28.71 -46.07
CA TYR A 465 -64.09 28.07 -44.92
C TYR A 465 -62.63 27.68 -45.17
N SER A 466 -61.90 27.47 -44.08
CA SER A 466 -60.54 26.90 -44.08
C SER A 466 -60.33 26.09 -42.82
N VAL A 467 -59.60 24.98 -42.96
CA VAL A 467 -59.33 24.04 -41.86
C VAL A 467 -57.84 23.78 -41.76
N LYS A 468 -57.32 23.86 -40.54
CA LYS A 468 -55.99 23.40 -40.18
C LYS A 468 -56.10 22.32 -39.12
N TYR A 469 -55.50 21.16 -39.40
CA TYR A 469 -55.35 20.06 -38.46
C TYR A 469 -53.88 19.63 -38.44
N LEU A 470 -53.28 19.63 -37.25
CA LEU A 470 -51.91 19.20 -36.99
C LEU A 470 -51.90 18.26 -35.78
N PRO A 471 -51.70 16.94 -35.96
CA PRO A 471 -51.56 16.03 -34.84
C PRO A 471 -50.23 16.26 -34.10
N LYS A 472 -50.21 15.99 -32.80
CA LYS A 472 -49.04 16.03 -31.91
C LYS A 472 -48.00 14.98 -32.29
N ASP A 473 -48.45 13.74 -32.49
CA ASP A 473 -47.63 12.59 -32.89
C ASP A 473 -47.93 12.24 -34.37
N GLU A 474 -47.52 11.05 -34.84
CA GLU A 474 -47.85 10.60 -36.20
C GLU A 474 -49.38 10.51 -36.45
N VAL A 475 -50.18 10.31 -35.40
CA VAL A 475 -51.66 10.28 -35.43
C VAL A 475 -52.22 11.02 -34.22
N GLY A 476 -53.41 11.62 -34.37
CA GLY A 476 -54.05 12.44 -33.34
C GLY A 476 -55.46 11.97 -32.92
N GLY A 477 -55.98 12.57 -31.86
CA GLY A 477 -57.30 12.39 -31.26
C GLY A 477 -58.40 13.28 -31.87
N ASP A 478 -58.05 14.43 -32.45
CA ASP A 478 -59.04 15.33 -33.05
C ASP A 478 -59.64 14.79 -34.36
N PHE A 479 -60.92 15.07 -34.57
CA PHE A 479 -61.63 14.82 -35.81
C PHE A 479 -62.60 15.94 -36.12
N TYR A 480 -62.62 16.34 -37.40
CA TYR A 480 -63.60 17.29 -37.91
C TYR A 480 -64.32 16.76 -39.15
N ASP A 481 -65.53 17.27 -39.35
CA ASP A 481 -66.29 17.09 -40.59
C ASP A 481 -67.03 18.37 -40.96
N LEU A 482 -67.13 18.68 -42.25
CA LEU A 482 -67.85 19.83 -42.77
C LEU A 482 -68.51 19.44 -44.09
N PHE A 483 -69.84 19.52 -44.15
CA PHE A 483 -70.61 19.13 -45.33
C PHE A 483 -71.97 19.85 -45.39
N GLU A 484 -72.59 19.81 -46.57
CA GLU A 484 -73.96 20.31 -46.77
C GLU A 484 -74.99 19.19 -46.50
N ILE A 485 -75.86 19.37 -45.50
CA ILE A 485 -76.93 18.41 -45.16
C ILE A 485 -78.03 18.44 -46.24
N SER A 486 -78.43 19.66 -46.62
CA SER A 486 -79.43 19.95 -47.64
C SER A 486 -79.20 21.37 -48.17
N PRO A 487 -79.76 21.76 -49.34
CA PRO A 487 -79.43 23.03 -49.99
C PRO A 487 -79.53 24.28 -49.10
N GLY A 488 -78.38 24.83 -48.70
CA GLY A 488 -78.23 26.00 -47.82
C GLY A 488 -78.20 25.69 -46.32
N ILE A 489 -78.02 24.42 -45.91
CA ILE A 489 -77.82 24.00 -44.52
C ILE A 489 -76.49 23.24 -44.42
N PHE A 490 -75.50 23.85 -43.78
CA PHE A 490 -74.16 23.26 -43.61
C PHE A 490 -73.95 22.81 -42.18
N ARG A 491 -73.39 21.62 -41.97
CA ARG A 491 -73.03 21.12 -40.65
C ARG A 491 -71.53 21.09 -40.50
N VAL A 492 -71.04 21.67 -39.40
CA VAL A 492 -69.66 21.54 -38.98
C VAL A 492 -69.62 20.78 -37.67
N PHE A 493 -68.74 19.78 -37.61
CA PHE A 493 -68.53 18.93 -36.47
C PHE A 493 -67.05 18.95 -36.11
N LEU A 494 -66.77 19.08 -34.82
CA LEU A 494 -65.43 18.96 -34.25
C LEU A 494 -65.54 18.06 -33.02
N ALA A 495 -64.63 17.10 -32.91
CA ALA A 495 -64.50 16.22 -31.77
C ALA A 495 -63.03 16.08 -31.40
N ASP A 496 -62.78 15.95 -30.11
CA ASP A 496 -61.47 15.76 -29.52
C ASP A 496 -61.57 14.57 -28.56
N ALA A 497 -60.86 13.50 -28.93
CA ALA A 497 -60.79 12.26 -28.17
C ALA A 497 -59.70 12.32 -27.12
N THR A 498 -60.02 11.94 -25.88
CA THR A 498 -59.03 11.98 -24.80
C THR A 498 -57.78 11.14 -25.10
N GLY A 499 -56.61 11.75 -24.93
CA GLY A 499 -55.29 11.13 -25.10
C GLY A 499 -54.61 11.61 -26.39
N HIS A 500 -53.43 11.06 -26.70
CA HIS A 500 -52.73 11.33 -27.97
C HIS A 500 -52.13 10.04 -28.54
N GLY A 501 -51.64 10.09 -29.79
CA GLY A 501 -51.03 8.95 -30.46
C GLY A 501 -52.05 7.86 -30.86
N VAL A 502 -51.58 6.61 -30.97
CA VAL A 502 -52.35 5.50 -31.60
C VAL A 502 -53.67 5.23 -30.91
N GLN A 503 -53.71 5.30 -29.56
CA GLN A 503 -54.93 5.02 -28.81
C GLN A 503 -56.01 6.08 -29.11
N ALA A 504 -55.64 7.36 -29.12
CA ALA A 504 -56.55 8.45 -29.45
C ALA A 504 -57.06 8.29 -30.90
N ALA A 505 -56.16 8.02 -31.84
CA ALA A 505 -56.53 7.81 -33.24
C ALA A 505 -57.54 6.67 -33.46
N LEU A 506 -57.44 5.56 -32.70
CA LEU A 506 -58.42 4.47 -32.76
C LEU A 506 -59.80 4.93 -32.26
N VAL A 507 -59.83 5.75 -31.21
CA VAL A 507 -61.06 6.34 -30.69
C VAL A 507 -61.66 7.30 -31.71
N THR A 508 -60.86 8.18 -32.29
CA THR A 508 -61.26 9.11 -33.36
C THR A 508 -61.89 8.38 -34.53
N MET A 509 -61.31 7.23 -34.93
CA MET A 509 -61.88 6.38 -35.98
C MET A 509 -63.24 5.78 -35.60
N ALA A 510 -63.43 5.39 -34.34
CA ALA A 510 -64.72 4.92 -33.83
C ALA A 510 -65.77 6.04 -33.80
N ILE A 511 -65.38 7.24 -33.33
CA ILE A 511 -66.24 8.44 -33.34
C ILE A 511 -66.69 8.73 -34.76
N LYS A 512 -65.75 8.80 -35.71
CA LYS A 512 -66.04 9.03 -37.13
C LYS A 512 -67.03 7.99 -37.67
N ALA A 513 -66.81 6.70 -37.43
CA ALA A 513 -67.67 5.65 -37.96
C ALA A 513 -69.13 5.78 -37.46
N GLU A 514 -69.33 6.10 -36.18
CA GLU A 514 -70.68 6.28 -35.64
C GLU A 514 -71.31 7.60 -36.09
N TYR A 515 -70.51 8.67 -36.19
CA TYR A 515 -70.94 9.97 -36.69
C TYR A 515 -71.39 9.90 -38.15
N GLU A 516 -70.65 9.24 -39.03
CA GLU A 516 -71.04 9.06 -40.44
C GLU A 516 -72.38 8.35 -40.60
N GLY A 517 -72.69 7.42 -39.70
CA GLY A 517 -73.97 6.71 -39.70
C GLY A 517 -75.16 7.55 -39.27
N ILE A 518 -74.96 8.78 -38.74
CA ILE A 518 -76.04 9.64 -38.24
C ILE A 518 -76.05 11.05 -38.86
N LYS A 519 -74.95 11.50 -39.49
CA LYS A 519 -74.75 12.91 -39.84
C LYS A 519 -75.83 13.51 -40.75
N TYR A 520 -76.39 12.74 -41.69
CA TYR A 520 -77.47 13.19 -42.58
C TYR A 520 -78.88 13.01 -42.01
N GLY A 521 -79.06 12.12 -41.02
CA GLY A 521 -80.37 11.74 -40.49
C GLY A 521 -80.79 12.50 -39.22
N ALA A 522 -79.84 13.14 -38.53
CA ALA A 522 -80.12 13.86 -37.30
C ALA A 522 -80.80 15.21 -37.57
N LYS A 523 -81.99 15.40 -36.97
CA LYS A 523 -82.87 16.57 -37.13
C LYS A 523 -82.20 17.90 -36.81
N ASP A 524 -81.42 17.94 -35.74
CA ASP A 524 -80.76 19.14 -35.21
C ASP A 524 -79.47 18.75 -34.45
N PRO A 525 -78.58 19.72 -34.11
CA PRO A 525 -77.28 19.44 -33.51
C PRO A 525 -77.35 18.70 -32.18
N ALA A 526 -78.23 19.10 -31.26
CA ALA A 526 -78.40 18.45 -29.97
C ALA A 526 -78.88 17.00 -30.11
N PHE A 527 -79.81 16.73 -31.04
CA PHE A 527 -80.26 15.38 -31.34
C PHE A 527 -79.13 14.52 -31.96
N CYS A 528 -78.26 15.12 -32.77
CA CYS A 528 -77.08 14.45 -33.31
C CYS A 528 -76.13 14.00 -32.19
N LEU A 529 -75.79 14.89 -31.25
CA LEU A 529 -74.97 14.54 -30.08
C LEU A 529 -75.63 13.48 -29.20
N TYR A 530 -76.95 13.55 -28.99
CA TYR A 530 -77.69 12.53 -28.26
C TYR A 530 -77.58 11.15 -28.92
N LEU A 531 -77.78 11.07 -30.24
CA LEU A 531 -77.63 9.82 -30.99
C LEU A 531 -76.20 9.29 -30.97
N LEU A 532 -75.21 10.19 -31.07
CA LEU A 532 -73.81 9.83 -31.00
C LEU A 532 -73.45 9.26 -29.62
N ASP A 533 -73.86 9.92 -28.55
CA ASP A 533 -73.63 9.49 -27.17
C ASP A 533 -74.32 8.17 -26.85
N ASP A 534 -75.60 7.99 -27.22
CA ASP A 534 -76.32 6.72 -27.04
C ASP A 534 -75.65 5.56 -27.80
N LYS A 535 -75.29 5.78 -29.07
CA LYS A 535 -74.58 4.76 -29.86
C LYS A 535 -73.21 4.43 -29.26
N PHE A 536 -72.46 5.46 -28.86
CA PHE A 536 -71.12 5.30 -28.33
C PHE A 536 -71.13 4.58 -26.98
N GLN A 537 -72.05 4.94 -26.07
CA GLN A 537 -72.21 4.24 -24.79
C GLN A 537 -72.67 2.78 -24.98
N ARG A 538 -73.57 2.50 -25.92
CA ARG A 538 -74.02 1.11 -26.16
C ARG A 538 -72.92 0.21 -26.72
N LYS A 539 -72.10 0.72 -27.65
CA LYS A 539 -71.08 -0.07 -28.34
C LYS A 539 -69.72 -0.07 -27.64
N PHE A 540 -69.36 1.03 -26.99
CA PHE A 540 -68.01 1.27 -26.48
C PHE A 540 -67.94 1.54 -24.96
N SER A 541 -69.03 1.32 -24.20
CA SER A 541 -69.02 1.51 -22.73
C SER A 541 -67.95 0.71 -21.99
N SER A 542 -67.50 -0.42 -22.51
CA SER A 542 -66.41 -1.22 -21.93
C SER A 542 -65.03 -0.57 -22.07
N LEU A 543 -64.86 0.39 -22.99
CA LEU A 543 -63.60 1.10 -23.21
C LEU A 543 -63.38 2.26 -22.25
N GLY A 544 -64.42 2.70 -21.54
CA GLY A 544 -64.34 3.82 -20.60
C GLY A 544 -63.93 5.15 -21.23
N THR A 545 -64.04 5.26 -22.56
CA THR A 545 -63.58 6.40 -23.34
C THR A 545 -64.60 7.54 -23.30
N ILE A 546 -64.10 8.76 -23.12
CA ILE A 546 -64.89 9.99 -23.21
C ILE A 546 -64.25 10.90 -24.27
N PHE A 547 -65.04 11.78 -24.88
CA PHE A 547 -64.52 12.74 -25.85
C PHE A 547 -65.39 13.99 -25.87
N SER A 548 -64.74 15.13 -26.11
CA SER A 548 -65.40 16.41 -26.21
C SER A 548 -65.84 16.63 -27.67
N SER A 549 -66.98 17.31 -27.88
CA SER A 549 -67.42 17.61 -29.24
C SER A 549 -68.27 18.87 -29.34
N PHE A 550 -68.18 19.56 -30.48
CA PHE A 550 -69.01 20.68 -30.85
C PHE A 550 -69.60 20.47 -32.24
N ILE A 551 -70.89 20.78 -32.39
CA ILE A 551 -71.61 20.66 -33.64
C ILE A 551 -72.45 21.91 -33.89
N VAL A 552 -72.48 22.36 -35.14
CA VAL A 552 -73.22 23.55 -35.56
C VAL A 552 -73.82 23.35 -36.95
N ASP A 553 -75.09 23.72 -37.07
CA ASP A 553 -75.83 23.80 -38.32
C ASP A 553 -75.99 25.26 -38.72
N ILE A 554 -75.52 25.60 -39.92
CA ILE A 554 -75.57 26.92 -40.52
C ILE A 554 -76.73 26.96 -41.51
N TYR A 555 -77.81 27.66 -41.16
CA TYR A 555 -78.97 27.85 -42.03
C TYR A 555 -78.81 29.13 -42.85
N ALA A 556 -78.15 29.02 -44.01
CA ALA A 556 -77.77 30.16 -44.82
C ALA A 556 -78.95 31.01 -45.30
N LYS A 557 -80.13 30.41 -45.51
CA LYS A 557 -81.36 31.11 -45.94
C LYS A 557 -82.06 31.86 -44.81
N GLU A 558 -81.81 31.46 -43.57
CA GLU A 558 -82.49 31.97 -42.37
C GLU A 558 -81.58 32.89 -41.55
N ASP A 559 -80.35 33.14 -42.02
CA ASP A 559 -79.31 33.94 -41.37
C ASP A 559 -79.13 33.59 -39.88
N ARG A 560 -79.11 32.28 -39.59
CA ARG A 560 -78.95 31.76 -38.24
C ARG A 560 -78.08 30.52 -38.19
N ILE A 561 -77.50 30.30 -37.02
CA ILE A 561 -76.84 29.05 -36.63
C ILE A 561 -77.57 28.43 -35.46
N VAL A 562 -77.66 27.10 -35.47
CA VAL A 562 -78.06 26.29 -34.32
C VAL A 562 -76.86 25.46 -33.94
N TYR A 563 -76.49 25.42 -32.67
CA TYR A 563 -75.33 24.65 -32.22
C TYR A 563 -75.61 23.90 -30.92
N ALA A 564 -74.82 22.85 -30.69
CA ALA A 564 -74.77 22.14 -29.45
C ALA A 564 -73.32 21.71 -29.13
N SER A 565 -72.99 21.66 -27.85
CA SER A 565 -71.64 21.33 -27.37
C SER A 565 -71.70 20.27 -26.27
N ALA A 566 -70.94 19.21 -26.46
CA ALA A 566 -70.73 18.11 -25.53
C ALA A 566 -69.39 18.25 -24.80
N GLY A 567 -69.33 19.12 -23.79
CA GLY A 567 -68.14 19.31 -22.96
C GLY A 567 -66.92 19.95 -23.66
N HIS A 568 -67.01 20.32 -24.93
CA HIS A 568 -65.92 20.94 -25.72
C HIS A 568 -65.63 22.39 -25.27
N PRO A 569 -64.43 22.94 -25.52
CA PRO A 569 -64.15 24.36 -25.28
C PRO A 569 -65.19 25.31 -25.90
N ASP A 570 -65.32 26.50 -25.34
CA ASP A 570 -66.24 27.51 -25.88
C ASP A 570 -65.72 27.97 -27.24
N GLN A 571 -66.60 27.95 -28.24
CA GLN A 571 -66.25 28.32 -29.61
C GLN A 571 -66.54 29.80 -29.85
N ILE A 572 -66.01 30.39 -30.93
CA ILE A 572 -66.02 31.85 -31.08
C ILE A 572 -66.84 32.27 -32.31
N LEU A 573 -67.83 33.13 -32.07
CA LEU A 573 -68.64 33.78 -33.11
C LEU A 573 -68.33 35.28 -33.17
N LEU A 574 -67.88 35.76 -34.33
CA LEU A 574 -67.61 37.16 -34.60
C LEU A 574 -68.78 37.78 -35.38
N VAL A 575 -69.51 38.68 -34.72
CA VAL A 575 -70.66 39.41 -35.31
C VAL A 575 -70.34 40.89 -35.31
N SER A 576 -70.39 41.56 -36.46
CA SER A 576 -70.19 43.03 -36.55
C SER A 576 -68.95 43.56 -35.79
N SER A 577 -67.82 42.84 -35.82
CA SER A 577 -66.56 43.13 -35.09
C SER A 577 -66.56 42.90 -33.57
N GLU A 578 -67.62 42.29 -33.03
CA GLU A 578 -67.71 41.86 -31.64
C GLU A 578 -67.59 40.33 -31.53
N LEU A 579 -66.72 39.86 -30.64
CA LEU A 579 -66.53 38.44 -30.37
C LEU A 579 -67.51 37.99 -29.29
N SER A 580 -68.26 36.93 -29.58
CA SER A 580 -69.21 36.31 -28.66
C SER A 580 -68.90 34.82 -28.51
N PRO A 581 -68.75 34.31 -27.27
CA PRO A 581 -68.50 32.89 -27.05
C PRO A 581 -69.79 32.07 -27.22
N LEU A 582 -69.66 30.94 -27.91
CA LEU A 582 -70.67 29.88 -28.03
C LEU A 582 -70.48 28.88 -26.90
N ARG A 583 -71.18 29.13 -25.78
CA ARG A 583 -71.03 28.37 -24.54
C ARG A 583 -71.48 26.92 -24.64
N ARG A 584 -70.88 26.04 -23.85
CA ARG A 584 -71.27 24.64 -23.64
C ARG A 584 -72.76 24.45 -23.36
N THR A 585 -73.39 23.44 -24.00
CA THR A 585 -74.84 23.16 -23.89
C THR A 585 -75.18 21.76 -23.39
N GLY A 586 -74.18 20.92 -23.08
CA GLY A 586 -74.37 19.55 -22.59
C GLY A 586 -73.08 18.96 -21.99
N PRO A 587 -73.18 17.77 -21.36
CA PRO A 587 -72.04 17.06 -20.79
C PRO A 587 -71.11 16.48 -21.87
N ILE A 588 -69.91 16.04 -21.48
CA ILE A 588 -69.00 15.32 -22.39
C ILE A 588 -69.59 13.96 -22.81
N ILE A 589 -69.35 13.54 -24.06
CA ILE A 589 -69.86 12.25 -24.57
C ILE A 589 -69.16 11.09 -23.86
N GLY A 590 -69.91 10.00 -23.61
CA GLY A 590 -69.41 8.78 -22.95
C GLY A 590 -69.54 8.78 -21.43
N LEU A 591 -69.87 9.92 -20.82
CA LEU A 591 -70.15 10.01 -19.38
C LEU A 591 -71.63 9.69 -19.10
N ARG A 592 -71.92 8.73 -18.21
CA ARG A 592 -73.30 8.47 -17.76
C ARG A 592 -73.86 9.70 -17.03
N ASN A 593 -74.72 10.46 -17.70
CA ASN A 593 -75.38 11.64 -17.15
C ASN A 593 -76.86 11.64 -17.53
N ASN A 594 -77.73 12.08 -16.61
CA ASN A 594 -79.16 12.23 -16.85
C ASN A 594 -79.52 13.60 -17.50
N LYS A 595 -78.53 14.45 -17.78
CA LYS A 595 -78.70 15.71 -18.51
C LYS A 595 -78.47 15.47 -20.00
N GLY A 596 -79.46 15.82 -20.84
CA GLY A 596 -79.34 15.77 -22.30
C GLY A 596 -78.56 16.96 -22.88
N TYR A 597 -78.52 17.02 -24.21
CA TYR A 597 -77.93 18.13 -24.96
C TYR A 597 -79.02 19.14 -25.33
N GLU A 598 -78.71 20.44 -25.28
CA GLU A 598 -79.62 21.51 -25.66
C GLU A 598 -79.11 22.26 -26.90
N ASN A 599 -80.04 22.67 -27.76
CA ASN A 599 -79.74 23.53 -28.90
C ASN A 599 -79.71 25.00 -28.44
N ALA A 600 -78.67 25.72 -28.85
CA ALA A 600 -78.60 27.16 -28.73
C ALA A 600 -78.59 27.80 -30.12
N GLU A 601 -79.29 28.92 -30.27
CA GLU A 601 -79.45 29.62 -31.54
C GLU A 601 -78.80 31.00 -31.49
N ARG A 602 -78.15 31.40 -32.58
CA ARG A 602 -77.56 32.73 -32.79
C ARG A 602 -77.80 33.21 -34.21
N SER A 603 -77.87 34.53 -34.41
CA SER A 603 -77.87 35.11 -35.76
C SER A 603 -76.50 34.93 -36.42
N PHE A 604 -76.49 34.65 -37.72
CA PHE A 604 -75.29 34.49 -38.53
C PHE A 604 -75.56 34.99 -39.94
N ARG A 605 -75.27 36.28 -40.16
CA ARG A 605 -75.55 37.01 -41.40
C ARG A 605 -74.30 37.05 -42.28
N SER A 606 -74.49 37.43 -43.55
CA SER A 606 -73.36 37.68 -44.46
C SER A 606 -72.32 38.61 -43.82
N GLY A 607 -71.05 38.20 -43.85
CA GLY A 607 -69.91 38.85 -43.21
C GLY A 607 -69.59 38.37 -41.78
N ASP A 608 -70.49 37.64 -41.11
CA ASP A 608 -70.20 37.05 -39.79
C ASP A 608 -69.26 35.84 -39.94
N ARG A 609 -68.42 35.62 -38.91
CA ARG A 609 -67.40 34.56 -38.91
C ARG A 609 -67.53 33.66 -37.69
N LEU A 610 -67.31 32.37 -37.89
CA LEU A 610 -67.34 31.33 -36.88
C LEU A 610 -65.99 30.63 -36.84
N PHE A 611 -65.41 30.50 -35.64
CA PHE A 611 -64.16 29.81 -35.41
C PHE A 611 -64.40 28.63 -34.46
N LEU A 612 -64.07 27.43 -34.93
CA LEU A 612 -64.15 26.18 -34.18
C LEU A 612 -62.73 25.65 -33.94
N PHE A 613 -62.39 25.30 -32.71
CA PHE A 613 -61.05 24.85 -32.33
C PHE A 613 -61.04 23.89 -31.16
N SER A 614 -60.04 22.99 -31.16
CA SER A 614 -59.70 22.15 -30.01
C SER A 614 -58.89 22.94 -28.98
N ASP A 615 -58.77 22.39 -27.77
CA ASP A 615 -57.96 22.97 -26.69
C ASP A 615 -56.47 23.05 -27.04
N GLY A 616 -55.98 22.16 -27.90
CA GLY A 616 -54.62 22.25 -28.44
C GLY A 616 -54.31 23.54 -29.20
N VAL A 617 -55.28 24.38 -29.59
CA VAL A 617 -54.97 25.72 -30.13
C VAL A 617 -54.50 26.69 -29.05
N PHE A 618 -54.99 26.59 -27.80
CA PHE A 618 -54.71 27.58 -26.75
C PHE A 618 -53.98 27.02 -25.52
N GLU A 619 -53.96 25.70 -25.32
CA GLU A 619 -53.22 25.00 -24.27
C GLU A 619 -51.78 24.64 -24.66
N GLN A 620 -51.14 25.49 -25.48
CA GLN A 620 -49.74 25.33 -25.88
C GLN A 620 -48.81 26.12 -24.95
N PHE A 621 -47.86 25.43 -24.33
CA PHE A 621 -46.93 25.97 -23.33
C PHE A 621 -45.55 26.21 -23.93
N ASN A 622 -45.00 27.40 -23.70
CA ASN A 622 -43.64 27.74 -24.12
C ASN A 622 -42.56 27.15 -23.18
N SER A 623 -41.28 27.38 -23.48
CA SER A 623 -40.13 26.95 -22.65
C SER A 623 -40.15 27.45 -21.20
N GLN A 624 -40.87 28.53 -20.91
CA GLN A 624 -41.06 29.10 -19.57
C GLN A 624 -42.31 28.54 -18.87
N ARG A 625 -42.99 27.57 -19.48
CA ARG A 625 -44.28 26.97 -19.04
C ARG A 625 -45.43 27.98 -18.98
N GLU A 626 -45.38 29.03 -19.79
CA GLU A 626 -46.51 29.93 -19.97
C GLU A 626 -47.41 29.40 -21.09
N ALA A 627 -48.70 29.27 -20.81
CA ALA A 627 -49.70 28.91 -21.83
C ALA A 627 -49.84 30.07 -22.83
N TRP A 628 -50.10 29.76 -24.10
CA TRP A 628 -50.53 30.77 -25.06
C TRP A 628 -51.81 31.44 -24.54
N GLY A 629 -52.79 30.62 -24.20
CA GLY A 629 -54.02 31.01 -23.52
C GLY A 629 -55.11 31.52 -24.46
N GLU A 630 -56.35 31.20 -24.08
CA GLU A 630 -57.57 31.53 -24.82
C GLU A 630 -57.72 33.03 -25.09
N ARG A 631 -57.30 33.88 -24.14
CA ARG A 631 -57.38 35.33 -24.28
C ARG A 631 -56.58 35.86 -25.46
N ARG A 632 -55.38 35.32 -25.71
CA ARG A 632 -54.56 35.76 -26.84
C ARG A 632 -55.14 35.27 -28.15
N LEU A 633 -55.70 34.05 -28.20
CA LEU A 633 -56.45 33.54 -29.36
C LEU A 633 -57.61 34.48 -29.70
N GLN A 634 -58.45 34.84 -28.73
CA GLN A 634 -59.56 35.78 -28.93
C GLN A 634 -59.09 37.13 -29.45
N LEU A 635 -58.05 37.72 -28.84
CA LEU A 635 -57.48 39.00 -29.30
C LEU A 635 -56.97 38.89 -30.74
N ARG A 636 -56.29 37.79 -31.07
CA ARG A 636 -55.72 37.58 -32.40
C ARG A 636 -56.79 37.39 -33.47
N LEU A 637 -57.81 36.59 -33.20
CA LEU A 637 -58.97 36.43 -34.10
C LEU A 637 -59.71 37.76 -34.34
N LYS A 638 -59.75 38.63 -33.32
CA LYS A 638 -60.32 39.98 -33.47
C LYS A 638 -59.48 40.86 -34.40
N GLU A 639 -58.16 40.82 -34.30
CA GLU A 639 -57.26 41.55 -35.19
C GLU A 639 -57.38 41.08 -36.64
N LEU A 640 -57.56 39.77 -36.83
CA LEU A 640 -57.70 39.12 -38.14
C LEU A 640 -59.12 39.25 -38.73
N SER A 641 -60.01 40.04 -38.13
CA SER A 641 -61.41 40.16 -38.55
C SER A 641 -61.60 40.65 -40.00
N LYS A 642 -60.59 41.30 -40.59
CA LYS A 642 -60.62 41.84 -41.96
C LYS A 642 -59.79 41.03 -42.97
N GLU A 643 -59.00 40.08 -42.49
CA GLU A 643 -58.20 39.21 -43.35
C GLU A 643 -59.10 38.20 -44.08
N PRO A 644 -58.68 37.64 -45.23
CA PRO A 644 -59.39 36.54 -45.88
C PRO A 644 -59.57 35.35 -44.92
N ILE A 645 -60.77 34.75 -44.84
CA ILE A 645 -61.05 33.64 -43.91
C ILE A 645 -60.11 32.46 -44.15
N GLU A 646 -59.64 32.29 -45.38
CA GLU A 646 -58.78 31.19 -45.80
C GLU A 646 -57.39 31.23 -45.16
N THR A 647 -56.89 32.43 -44.84
CA THR A 647 -55.53 32.62 -44.30
C THR A 647 -55.50 32.58 -42.77
N ILE A 648 -56.64 32.76 -42.10
CA ILE A 648 -56.69 32.90 -40.64
C ILE A 648 -56.13 31.67 -39.92
N PRO A 649 -56.51 30.42 -40.25
CA PRO A 649 -55.96 29.26 -39.57
C PRO A 649 -54.44 29.12 -39.71
N ASP A 650 -53.89 29.46 -40.88
CA ASP A 650 -52.44 29.42 -41.11
C ASP A 650 -51.69 30.51 -40.33
N ILE A 651 -52.24 31.73 -40.24
CA ILE A 651 -51.66 32.82 -39.45
C ILE A 651 -51.65 32.46 -37.97
N VAL A 652 -52.78 31.94 -37.46
CA VAL A 652 -52.85 31.48 -36.06
C VAL A 652 -51.83 30.37 -35.85
N LEU A 653 -51.69 29.40 -36.76
CA LEU A 653 -50.70 28.33 -36.60
C LEU A 653 -49.26 28.87 -36.51
N GLN A 654 -48.89 29.84 -37.37
CA GLN A 654 -47.57 30.48 -37.33
C GLN A 654 -47.33 31.22 -36.00
N ASP A 655 -48.37 31.84 -35.43
CA ASP A 655 -48.28 32.43 -34.09
C ASP A 655 -48.02 31.33 -33.02
N ILE A 656 -48.53 30.10 -33.19
CA ILE A 656 -48.24 28.93 -32.31
C ILE A 656 -46.79 28.56 -32.38
N GLU A 657 -46.30 28.39 -33.60
CA GLU A 657 -44.93 27.97 -33.86
C GLU A 657 -43.95 29.01 -33.31
N ALA A 658 -44.25 30.30 -33.48
CA ALA A 658 -43.45 31.39 -32.93
C ALA A 658 -43.48 31.42 -31.39
N TRP A 659 -44.64 31.14 -30.76
CA TRP A 659 -44.77 31.08 -29.31
C TRP A 659 -44.01 29.89 -28.69
N LEU A 660 -44.07 28.73 -29.33
CA LEU A 660 -43.37 27.52 -28.90
C LEU A 660 -41.85 27.62 -29.10
N GLY A 661 -41.39 28.23 -30.19
CA GLY A 661 -39.97 28.39 -30.49
C GLY A 661 -39.27 27.04 -30.74
N GLN A 662 -38.57 26.51 -29.72
CA GLN A 662 -37.90 25.21 -29.78
C GLN A 662 -38.71 24.07 -29.16
N THR A 663 -39.83 24.36 -28.48
CA THR A 663 -40.68 23.31 -27.91
C THR A 663 -41.59 22.71 -28.98
N LEU A 664 -41.83 21.40 -28.92
CA LEU A 664 -42.79 20.73 -29.79
C LEU A 664 -44.24 20.98 -29.29
N PRO A 665 -45.25 20.92 -30.17
CA PRO A 665 -46.66 20.94 -29.77
C PRO A 665 -46.97 19.89 -28.71
N GLN A 666 -47.80 20.23 -27.72
CA GLN A 666 -48.11 19.33 -26.61
C GLN A 666 -49.44 18.58 -26.76
N ASP A 667 -50.27 19.01 -27.70
CA ASP A 667 -51.56 18.42 -28.02
C ASP A 667 -51.91 18.60 -29.50
N ASP A 668 -52.95 17.91 -29.97
CA ASP A 668 -53.46 18.01 -31.34
C ASP A 668 -54.11 19.37 -31.59
N ILE A 669 -53.76 19.99 -32.72
CA ILE A 669 -54.20 21.34 -33.06
C ILE A 669 -55.23 21.28 -34.18
N SER A 670 -56.49 21.62 -33.88
CA SER A 670 -57.56 21.76 -34.86
C SER A 670 -58.14 23.17 -34.84
N LEU A 671 -58.21 23.81 -36.01
CA LEU A 671 -58.83 25.12 -36.19
C LEU A 671 -59.58 25.19 -37.51
N ILE A 672 -60.89 25.42 -37.42
CA ILE A 672 -61.82 25.58 -38.54
C ILE A 672 -62.35 27.01 -38.51
N ALA A 673 -62.15 27.75 -39.59
CA ALA A 673 -62.67 29.09 -39.77
C ALA A 673 -63.76 29.07 -40.85
N VAL A 674 -64.92 29.65 -40.58
CA VAL A 674 -66.07 29.72 -41.49
C VAL A 674 -66.58 31.16 -41.57
N GLU A 675 -66.87 31.65 -42.78
CA GLU A 675 -67.42 32.98 -43.05
C GLU A 675 -68.67 32.87 -43.92
N ARG A 676 -69.72 33.61 -43.56
CA ARG A 676 -70.95 33.69 -44.35
C ARG A 676 -70.77 34.66 -45.53
N VAL A 677 -71.11 34.22 -46.74
CA VAL A 677 -71.01 35.03 -47.99
C VAL A 677 -72.32 35.73 -48.34
#